data_AF-A0A7C0VCJ6-F1
#
_entry.id   AF-A0A7C0VCJ6-F1
#
_cell.length_a   1.000
_cell.length_b   1.000
_cell.length_c   1.000
_cell.angle_alpha   90.00
_cell.angle_beta   90.00
_cell.angle_gamma   90.00
#
_symmetry.space_group_name_H-M   'P 1'
#
loop_
_entity.id
_entity.type
_entity.pdbx_description
1 polymer ?
#
loop_
_entity_poly.entity_id
_entity_poly.type
_entity_poly.pdbx_seq_one_letter_code
_entity_poly.pdbx_strand_id
1 'polypeptide(L)'
;MGGVMRYILLFLIVLPSFALLSSDPPHRLGCLPEDPTQIEWIKPSDIVPAPTKASVDHSPDMPPVGNQGNQGSCVAWATAYYYKTYQEWVEHGWDVTDSKHQFSPAFMYNIINRGSDNGAYISDGFKLLSDLGCASLFYTPYNDADYYTWPDETDFGAALPYRGGATYTIYIRTDAGIAQLKTVIQNGYNAVIGIVVYDPFMYDNLGSDYVYDTGDATGTNWGGHAVCIVGFDDSKPTNDGPGAFKIVNSWGTSWGDNGYFWMSYGAIKSSLCQGYAYYQDDKIGYDPKVKLYIHLNHTKREYIRYYVGNRSNKWARYYFNWSKGVSGTYAFPDHPIVLDMTDAFNYLDPYWGNDTLYVRVFDNGSGVSSTIDFVATDNYVWGDYNISYETPVNLSSGGNVTLNVQQASPSLHWPTYHGFYYRAGVSDLAFQYSYGSISQTISLGGDIASPAIGDVDGDGEQEIIATSTNGYLYVLNGTGSIENSYGPLSSPIYATPTIGDYNRNDTLEIAFEAGDTVYFLDNQCNAIRKVRLINTTHSSPILTNIDGDSDFEIVTSGQRYPVRVLKGSSFSTKWYYNNYSAPVKTSPAVADVDGDGIKEVIVTSVNGTIYALHQVGTAIIATLVWSYPTGDSIYSSPVIADLDRDGQYEVVTGSDDGYLYAIHGDGTLYWRINLGSRIRTTAAIDDINGDSYDEIAVGTENALYIIDYAGNILQNIPMASVTASPVMFDADGDGDKDIVFGIIDSLIMAYDYTGAFLWSVKLDGIPQGSPAIGDVNGDGYGEIVIGTDSGTLYILNSSTTGIPEREIGSTFIVDGLNGIVDIHLSGFRTKNFAFTIYDVSGRKLYTNAVEIKKGSGAISLTPEIPSGIYFLKLETEGFTGIKKFTLLK
;
A
#
# COMPACT_ATOMS: atom_id res chain seq x y z
N MET A 1 -8.56 -7.84 89.93
CA MET A 1 -8.58 -6.89 88.80
C MET A 1 -7.27 -6.11 88.81
N GLY A 2 -6.51 -6.17 87.70
CA GLY A 2 -5.33 -5.37 87.26
C GLY A 2 -4.29 -4.94 88.31
N GLY A 3 -2.98 -5.23 88.22
CA GLY A 3 -2.12 -5.50 87.07
C GLY A 3 -1.18 -4.31 86.84
N VAL A 4 0.12 -4.44 87.17
CA VAL A 4 1.32 -3.92 86.47
C VAL A 4 2.54 -4.57 87.13
N MET A 5 3.36 -5.32 86.39
CA MET A 5 4.67 -5.81 86.84
C MET A 5 5.70 -5.51 85.76
N ARG A 6 6.76 -4.77 86.13
CA ARG A 6 7.90 -4.41 85.27
C ARG A 6 8.93 -5.55 85.29
N TYR A 7 9.46 -5.93 84.13
CA TYR A 7 10.73 -6.66 84.02
C TYR A 7 11.64 -5.99 82.99
N ILE A 8 12.91 -5.87 83.38
CA ILE A 8 14.07 -5.37 82.64
C ILE A 8 14.64 -6.55 81.83
N LEU A 9 14.99 -6.34 80.55
CA LEU A 9 15.81 -7.28 79.78
C LEU A 9 16.97 -6.57 79.07
N LEU A 10 18.14 -7.22 79.11
CA LEU A 10 19.45 -6.82 78.60
C LEU A 10 19.48 -6.57 77.09
N PHE A 11 20.25 -5.57 76.65
CA PHE A 11 20.72 -5.41 75.27
C PHE A 11 22.09 -6.09 75.09
N LEU A 12 22.17 -7.06 74.16
CA LEU A 12 23.42 -7.57 73.59
C LEU A 12 23.82 -6.69 72.39
N ILE A 13 25.05 -6.18 72.39
CA ILE A 13 25.65 -5.45 71.26
C ILE A 13 26.24 -6.49 70.30
N VAL A 14 25.74 -6.52 69.07
CA VAL A 14 26.36 -7.20 67.92
C VAL A 14 26.96 -6.12 67.03
N LEU A 15 28.28 -6.11 66.86
CA LEU A 15 28.99 -5.28 65.89
C LEU A 15 28.76 -5.85 64.48
N PRO A 16 28.30 -5.06 63.49
CA PRO A 16 28.23 -5.54 62.12
C PRO A 16 29.61 -5.52 61.47
N SER A 17 29.93 -6.62 60.82
CA SER A 17 31.08 -6.82 59.95
C SER A 17 31.07 -5.79 58.82
N PHE A 18 32.18 -5.06 58.62
CA PHE A 18 32.40 -4.29 57.40
C PHE A 18 32.54 -5.27 56.23
N ALA A 19 31.49 -5.38 55.41
CA ALA A 19 31.62 -5.90 54.06
C ALA A 19 32.41 -4.87 53.23
N LEU A 20 33.46 -5.33 52.54
CA LEU A 20 34.09 -4.56 51.47
C LEU A 20 33.00 -4.23 50.43
N LEU A 21 32.64 -2.95 50.33
CA LEU A 21 31.89 -2.41 49.20
C LEU A 21 32.77 -2.56 47.96
N SER A 22 32.51 -3.57 47.12
CA SER A 22 32.82 -3.41 45.70
C SER A 22 31.83 -2.37 45.19
N SER A 23 32.31 -1.17 44.86
CA SER A 23 31.49 -0.21 44.11
C SER A 23 31.15 -0.84 42.76
N ASP A 24 29.86 -0.91 42.44
CA ASP A 24 29.44 -1.26 41.09
C ASP A 24 30.12 -0.31 40.08
N PRO A 25 30.53 -0.80 38.90
CA PRO A 25 31.16 0.05 37.90
C PRO A 25 30.21 1.21 37.50
N PRO A 26 30.76 2.39 37.17
CA PRO A 26 29.96 3.58 36.86
C PRO A 26 29.08 3.41 35.61
N HIS A 27 29.43 2.46 34.74
CA HIS A 27 28.70 2.17 33.52
C HIS A 27 28.49 0.67 33.34
N ARG A 28 27.30 0.30 32.87
CA ARG A 28 26.93 -1.10 32.63
C ARG A 28 27.45 -1.58 31.27
N LEU A 29 27.94 -2.82 31.25
CA LEU A 29 28.44 -3.50 30.04
C LEU A 29 27.48 -4.63 29.64
N GLY A 30 27.52 -5.05 28.37
CA GLY A 30 26.62 -6.09 27.90
C GLY A 30 26.84 -6.61 26.48
N CYS A 31 28.01 -6.36 25.87
CA CYS A 31 28.34 -6.98 24.61
C CYS A 31 29.01 -8.33 24.86
N LEU A 32 28.38 -9.39 24.38
CA LEU A 32 28.91 -10.74 24.52
C LEU A 32 29.89 -11.05 23.37
N PRO A 33 30.97 -11.80 23.64
CA PRO A 33 31.91 -12.18 22.60
C PRO A 33 31.35 -13.28 21.71
N GLU A 34 31.56 -13.14 20.40
CA GLU A 34 31.16 -14.15 19.41
C GLU A 34 32.17 -14.26 18.25
N ASP A 35 32.08 -15.35 17.51
CA ASP A 35 32.81 -15.57 16.26
C ASP A 35 31.80 -15.60 15.10
N PRO A 36 31.65 -14.51 14.33
CA PRO A 36 30.64 -14.41 13.29
C PRO A 36 30.88 -15.39 12.13
N THR A 37 32.08 -15.96 11.97
CA THR A 37 32.33 -16.95 10.90
C THR A 37 31.62 -18.28 11.14
N GLN A 38 31.09 -18.51 12.34
CA GLN A 38 30.28 -19.68 12.68
C GLN A 38 28.78 -19.46 12.44
N ILE A 39 28.38 -18.27 11.99
CA ILE A 39 26.98 -17.87 11.85
C ILE A 39 26.61 -17.85 10.36
N GLU A 40 25.82 -18.83 9.93
CA GLU A 40 25.53 -19.10 8.52
C GLU A 40 24.88 -17.93 7.76
N TRP A 41 24.04 -17.14 8.43
CA TRP A 41 23.29 -16.05 7.79
C TRP A 41 24.08 -14.73 7.69
N ILE A 42 25.27 -14.64 8.30
CA ILE A 42 26.17 -13.50 8.18
C ILE A 42 27.14 -13.76 7.04
N LYS A 43 27.27 -12.78 6.13
CA LYS A 43 28.21 -12.87 5.01
C LYS A 43 29.52 -12.15 5.32
N PRO A 44 30.68 -12.65 4.88
CA PRO A 44 31.87 -11.82 4.76
C PRO A 44 31.59 -10.68 3.77
N SER A 45 32.00 -9.46 4.09
CA SER A 45 31.89 -8.31 3.19
C SER A 45 32.75 -8.52 1.95
N ASP A 46 32.21 -8.19 0.78
CA ASP A 46 32.95 -8.20 -0.47
C ASP A 46 34.05 -7.13 -0.47
N ILE A 47 35.20 -7.43 -1.08
CA ILE A 47 36.30 -6.47 -1.19
C ILE A 47 35.94 -5.46 -2.27
N VAL A 48 35.53 -4.26 -1.86
CA VAL A 48 35.24 -3.14 -2.76
C VAL A 48 36.48 -2.23 -2.85
N PRO A 49 37.10 -2.06 -4.04
CA PRO A 49 38.17 -1.09 -4.22
C PRO A 49 37.57 0.32 -4.43
N ALA A 50 37.65 1.17 -3.39
CA ALA A 50 37.29 2.59 -3.48
C ALA A 50 38.54 3.48 -3.34
N PRO A 51 38.56 4.68 -3.94
CA PRO A 51 39.57 5.68 -3.65
C PRO A 51 39.43 6.14 -2.19
N THR A 52 40.44 5.88 -1.37
CA THR A 52 40.39 6.15 0.06
C THR A 52 40.45 7.65 0.34
N LYS A 53 39.33 8.25 0.79
CA LYS A 53 39.37 9.51 1.53
C LYS A 53 40.29 9.35 2.74
N ALA A 54 41.05 10.39 3.07
CA ALA A 54 41.92 10.39 4.26
C ALA A 54 41.12 10.55 5.57
N SER A 55 39.91 11.09 5.50
CA SER A 55 39.00 11.21 6.65
C SER A 55 37.53 11.24 6.21
N VAL A 56 36.65 10.77 7.09
CA VAL A 56 35.19 10.84 7.01
C VAL A 56 34.62 11.05 8.41
N ASP A 57 33.60 11.89 8.55
CA ASP A 57 32.93 12.13 9.84
C ASP A 57 31.41 12.25 9.63
N HIS A 58 30.65 11.26 10.09
CA HIS A 58 29.19 11.23 10.08
C HIS A 58 28.57 11.73 11.39
N SER A 59 29.37 12.08 12.40
CA SER A 59 28.83 12.50 13.71
C SER A 59 27.88 13.71 13.69
N PRO A 60 27.95 14.67 12.74
CA PRO A 60 26.94 15.74 12.65
C PRO A 60 25.53 15.24 12.30
N ASP A 61 25.43 14.07 11.68
CA ASP A 61 24.19 13.51 11.14
C ASP A 61 23.62 12.39 12.02
N MET A 62 24.30 12.07 13.13
CA MET A 62 23.86 11.05 14.09
C MET A 62 22.71 11.58 14.97
N PRO A 63 21.84 10.70 15.48
CA PRO A 63 20.89 11.09 16.52
C PRO A 63 21.62 11.59 17.78
N PRO A 64 20.93 12.37 18.64
CA PRO A 64 21.48 12.85 19.90
C PRO A 64 22.13 11.72 20.71
N VAL A 65 23.24 12.00 21.39
CA VAL A 65 23.92 10.97 22.20
C VAL A 65 23.00 10.49 23.33
N GLY A 66 22.71 9.19 23.31
CA GLY A 66 21.87 8.52 24.28
C GLY A 66 22.62 7.97 25.50
N ASN A 67 21.84 7.50 26.47
CA ASN A 67 22.36 6.93 27.72
C ASN A 67 21.61 5.64 28.06
N GLN A 68 22.34 4.51 28.07
CA GLN A 68 21.81 3.20 28.41
C GLN A 68 21.54 3.00 29.90
N GLY A 69 21.98 3.92 30.74
CA GLY A 69 21.84 3.83 32.19
C GLY A 69 22.49 2.57 32.76
N ASN A 70 21.76 1.88 33.65
CA ASN A 70 22.28 0.72 34.37
C ASN A 70 21.99 -0.63 33.69
N GLN A 71 21.53 -0.62 32.44
CA GLN A 71 21.15 -1.82 31.68
C GLN A 71 22.27 -2.26 30.73
N GLY A 72 22.44 -3.58 30.54
CA GLY A 72 23.43 -4.18 29.64
C GLY A 72 23.09 -4.05 28.15
N SER A 73 22.41 -2.99 27.74
CA SER A 73 21.78 -2.82 26.42
C SER A 73 22.65 -2.17 25.36
N CYS A 74 23.97 -2.05 25.59
CA CYS A 74 24.91 -1.41 24.65
C CYS A 74 24.80 -1.90 23.19
N VAL A 75 24.50 -3.19 22.98
CA VAL A 75 24.27 -3.73 21.62
C VAL A 75 23.04 -3.07 20.97
N ALA A 76 21.94 -2.94 21.70
CA ALA A 76 20.72 -2.32 21.17
C ALA A 76 20.90 -0.82 20.92
N TRP A 77 21.67 -0.13 21.75
CA TRP A 77 22.04 1.28 21.51
C TRP A 77 22.93 1.44 20.27
N ALA A 78 23.97 0.62 20.13
CA ALA A 78 24.85 0.67 18.97
C ALA A 78 24.12 0.31 17.66
N THR A 79 23.27 -0.72 17.69
CA THR A 79 22.63 -1.28 16.49
C THR A 79 21.29 -0.63 16.15
N ALA A 80 20.34 -0.51 17.09
CA ALA A 80 19.06 0.14 16.80
C ALA A 80 19.23 1.66 16.79
N TYR A 81 19.63 2.24 17.92
CA TYR A 81 19.56 3.69 18.07
C TYR A 81 20.59 4.45 17.23
N TYR A 82 21.85 4.03 17.20
CA TYR A 82 22.86 4.75 16.42
C TYR A 82 22.93 4.30 14.97
N TYR A 83 23.11 3.00 14.73
CA TYR A 83 23.28 2.47 13.37
C TYR A 83 22.00 2.60 12.54
N LYS A 84 20.86 2.07 13.01
CA LYS A 84 19.62 2.03 12.21
C LYS A 84 19.00 3.42 12.01
N THR A 85 19.01 4.30 13.02
CA THR A 85 18.56 5.69 12.82
C THR A 85 19.39 6.44 11.80
N TYR A 86 20.71 6.29 11.83
CA TYR A 86 21.56 6.93 10.82
C TYR A 86 21.28 6.37 9.42
N GLN A 87 21.12 5.06 9.30
CA GLN A 87 20.80 4.42 8.02
C GLN A 87 19.51 4.97 7.40
N GLU A 88 18.47 5.11 8.21
CA GLU A 88 17.14 5.62 7.81
C GLU A 88 17.15 7.13 7.56
N TRP A 89 18.02 7.86 8.26
CA TRP A 89 18.32 9.25 7.93
C TRP A 89 18.97 9.40 6.55
N VAL A 90 19.93 8.52 6.19
CA VAL A 90 20.54 8.54 4.85
C VAL A 90 19.47 8.30 3.77
N GLU A 91 18.48 7.45 4.04
CA GLU A 91 17.39 7.16 3.11
C GLU A 91 16.38 8.30 2.99
N HIS A 92 15.92 8.84 4.12
CA HIS A 92 14.74 9.72 4.15
C HIS A 92 15.04 11.20 4.47
N GLY A 93 16.25 11.53 4.91
CA GLY A 93 16.61 12.89 5.34
C GLY A 93 15.86 13.36 6.58
N TRP A 94 15.49 12.44 7.47
CA TRP A 94 14.64 12.71 8.64
C TRP A 94 15.27 13.65 9.68
N ASP A 95 14.43 14.25 10.52
CA ASP A 95 14.92 14.90 11.74
C ASP A 95 15.29 13.82 12.77
N VAL A 96 16.60 13.54 12.90
CA VAL A 96 17.15 12.57 13.86
C VAL A 96 17.01 12.99 15.32
N THR A 97 16.47 14.17 15.61
CA THR A 97 16.13 14.61 16.98
C THR A 97 14.70 14.25 17.40
N ASP A 98 13.83 13.89 16.45
CA ASP A 98 12.46 13.43 16.71
C ASP A 98 12.46 11.95 17.17
N SER A 99 11.78 11.65 18.27
CA SER A 99 11.67 10.28 18.78
C SER A 99 10.93 9.33 17.83
N LYS A 100 10.18 9.85 16.85
CA LYS A 100 9.57 9.05 15.77
C LYS A 100 10.59 8.51 14.76
N HIS A 101 11.73 9.19 14.61
CA HIS A 101 12.80 8.82 13.68
C HIS A 101 14.01 8.22 14.41
N GLN A 102 13.93 8.04 15.73
CA GLN A 102 14.96 7.39 16.55
C GLN A 102 14.56 5.95 16.88
N PHE A 103 15.35 4.95 16.50
CA PHE A 103 15.00 3.55 16.70
C PHE A 103 15.26 3.07 18.13
N SER A 104 14.34 2.27 18.66
CA SER A 104 14.28 1.97 20.09
C SER A 104 15.26 0.88 20.52
N PRO A 105 16.18 1.19 21.47
CA PRO A 105 16.97 0.15 22.13
C PRO A 105 16.09 -0.82 22.94
N ALA A 106 14.95 -0.38 23.48
CA ALA A 106 14.08 -1.23 24.28
C ALA A 106 13.37 -2.29 23.41
N PHE A 107 12.90 -1.91 22.22
CA PHE A 107 12.31 -2.84 21.25
C PHE A 107 13.29 -3.99 20.96
N MET A 108 14.54 -3.65 20.67
CA MET A 108 15.57 -4.64 20.35
C MET A 108 16.01 -5.44 21.59
N TYR A 109 16.44 -4.76 22.66
CA TYR A 109 17.06 -5.42 23.81
C TYR A 109 16.09 -6.37 24.53
N ASN A 110 14.83 -5.97 24.73
CA ASN A 110 13.86 -6.79 25.47
C ASN A 110 13.55 -8.11 24.75
N ILE A 111 13.76 -8.14 23.43
CA ILE A 111 13.66 -9.33 22.59
C ILE A 111 14.95 -10.16 22.66
N ILE A 112 16.13 -9.56 22.41
CA ILE A 112 17.40 -10.30 22.23
C ILE A 112 18.20 -10.56 23.51
N ASN A 113 17.87 -9.92 24.64
CA ASN A 113 18.61 -10.06 25.91
C ASN A 113 18.44 -11.41 26.58
N ARG A 114 17.73 -12.34 25.94
CA ARG A 114 17.58 -13.69 26.43
C ARG A 114 16.80 -13.79 27.75
N GLY A 115 16.02 -12.74 28.04
CA GLY A 115 15.17 -12.56 29.21
C GLY A 115 15.92 -12.15 30.47
N SER A 116 17.23 -11.92 30.41
CA SER A 116 18.00 -11.47 31.57
C SER A 116 18.84 -10.27 31.20
N ASP A 117 19.11 -9.37 32.15
CA ASP A 117 20.03 -8.26 31.92
C ASP A 117 21.51 -8.72 32.01
N ASN A 118 21.89 -9.61 31.10
CA ASN A 118 23.24 -10.18 30.97
C ASN A 118 23.88 -9.85 29.61
N GLY A 119 23.33 -8.86 28.90
CA GLY A 119 23.82 -8.47 27.59
C GLY A 119 23.36 -9.37 26.43
N ALA A 120 23.77 -8.97 25.23
CA ALA A 120 23.40 -9.56 23.95
C ALA A 120 24.59 -9.72 22.99
N TYR A 121 24.40 -10.46 21.91
CA TYR A 121 25.35 -10.57 20.81
C TYR A 121 25.04 -9.54 19.73
N ILE A 122 26.07 -8.97 19.09
CA ILE A 122 25.89 -7.99 18.00
C ILE A 122 25.13 -8.64 16.83
N SER A 123 25.46 -9.89 16.52
CA SER A 123 24.74 -10.69 15.51
C SER A 123 23.23 -10.74 15.78
N ASP A 124 22.80 -11.04 17.02
CA ASP A 124 21.38 -11.13 17.33
C ASP A 124 20.65 -9.78 17.12
N GLY A 125 21.33 -8.65 17.35
CA GLY A 125 20.80 -7.32 17.05
C GLY A 125 20.56 -7.10 15.55
N PHE A 126 21.55 -7.40 14.70
CA PHE A 126 21.38 -7.31 13.24
C PHE A 126 20.38 -8.33 12.70
N LYS A 127 20.32 -9.52 13.31
CA LYS A 127 19.32 -10.53 12.94
C LYS A 127 17.91 -10.06 13.25
N LEU A 128 17.71 -9.38 14.38
CA LEU A 128 16.43 -8.77 14.73
C LEU A 128 16.05 -7.71 13.68
N LEU A 129 16.97 -6.84 13.26
CA LEU A 129 16.70 -5.90 12.17
C LEU A 129 16.30 -6.61 10.88
N SER A 130 16.96 -7.71 10.51
CA SER A 130 16.58 -8.48 9.31
C SER A 130 15.19 -9.13 9.40
N ASP A 131 14.82 -9.62 10.60
CA ASP A 131 13.63 -10.46 10.80
C ASP A 131 12.39 -9.69 11.20
N LEU A 132 12.53 -8.67 12.04
CA LEU A 132 11.45 -7.94 12.69
C LEU A 132 11.49 -6.44 12.40
N GLY A 133 12.65 -5.91 11.99
CA GLY A 133 12.88 -4.47 11.91
C GLY A 133 13.02 -3.88 13.30
N CYS A 134 12.77 -2.58 13.45
CA CYS A 134 12.80 -1.94 14.76
C CYS A 134 11.74 -0.84 14.85
N ALA A 135 11.00 -0.78 15.95
CA ALA A 135 10.11 0.33 16.22
C ALA A 135 10.90 1.56 16.72
N SER A 136 10.35 2.75 16.53
CA SER A 136 10.97 3.97 17.06
C SER A 136 10.72 4.16 18.55
N LEU A 137 11.48 5.07 19.18
CA LEU A 137 11.33 5.45 20.58
C LEU A 137 9.94 6.03 20.90
N PHE A 138 9.24 6.53 19.89
CA PHE A 138 7.84 6.95 20.02
C PHE A 138 6.91 5.77 20.37
N TYR A 139 7.10 4.62 19.74
CA TYR A 139 6.29 3.42 19.98
C TYR A 139 6.77 2.67 21.22
N THR A 140 8.07 2.42 21.32
CA THR A 140 8.67 1.69 22.45
C THR A 140 9.68 2.58 23.19
N PRO A 141 9.24 3.43 24.14
CA PRO A 141 10.14 4.29 24.91
C PRO A 141 11.19 3.50 25.71
N TYR A 142 12.38 4.07 25.85
CA TYR A 142 13.48 3.44 26.59
C TYR A 142 13.38 3.68 28.10
N ASN A 143 13.52 2.61 28.88
CA ASN A 143 13.64 2.64 30.34
C ASN A 143 14.70 1.62 30.77
N ASP A 144 15.80 2.07 31.39
CA ASP A 144 16.91 1.20 31.79
C ASP A 144 16.55 0.23 32.93
N ALA A 145 15.44 0.46 33.63
CA ALA A 145 14.88 -0.47 34.60
C ALA A 145 14.04 -1.61 33.98
N ASP A 146 13.66 -1.49 32.70
CA ASP A 146 12.82 -2.46 32.02
C ASP A 146 13.58 -3.14 30.86
N TYR A 147 13.85 -4.43 31.07
CA TYR A 147 14.42 -5.31 30.07
C TYR A 147 13.54 -6.54 29.81
N TYR A 148 12.29 -6.53 30.29
CA TYR A 148 11.43 -7.71 30.27
C TYR A 148 10.19 -7.52 29.40
N THR A 149 9.66 -6.31 29.33
CA THR A 149 8.40 -6.03 28.63
C THR A 149 8.57 -6.27 27.14
N TRP A 150 7.73 -7.14 26.59
CA TRP A 150 7.68 -7.34 25.15
C TRP A 150 7.06 -6.12 24.48
N PRO A 151 7.53 -5.77 23.28
CA PRO A 151 6.80 -4.84 22.41
C PRO A 151 5.40 -5.38 22.15
N ASP A 152 4.41 -4.51 22.12
CA ASP A 152 3.04 -4.91 21.82
C ASP A 152 2.79 -5.11 20.31
N GLU A 153 1.56 -5.46 19.93
CA GLU A 153 1.20 -5.64 18.52
C GLU A 153 1.44 -4.39 17.67
N THR A 154 1.23 -3.20 18.25
CA THR A 154 1.43 -1.90 17.58
C THR A 154 2.91 -1.69 17.32
N ASP A 155 3.74 -1.95 18.32
CA ASP A 155 5.20 -1.81 18.22
C ASP A 155 5.76 -2.76 17.16
N PHE A 156 5.36 -4.04 17.18
CA PHE A 156 5.76 -4.99 16.15
C PHE A 156 5.33 -4.55 14.77
N GLY A 157 4.08 -4.08 14.62
CA GLY A 157 3.55 -3.57 13.36
C GLY A 157 4.34 -2.37 12.82
N ALA A 158 4.71 -1.43 13.71
CA ALA A 158 5.49 -0.25 13.38
C ALA A 158 6.94 -0.56 13.00
N ALA A 159 7.47 -1.71 13.44
CA ALA A 159 8.84 -2.12 13.14
C ALA A 159 9.03 -2.71 11.74
N LEU A 160 7.97 -3.31 11.15
CA LEU A 160 8.08 -4.12 9.93
C LEU A 160 8.58 -3.38 8.68
N PRO A 161 8.21 -2.10 8.42
CA PRO A 161 8.75 -1.36 7.29
C PRO A 161 10.27 -1.17 7.38
N TYR A 162 10.82 -1.05 8.59
CA TYR A 162 12.22 -0.73 8.85
C TYR A 162 13.10 -1.97 9.00
N ARG A 163 12.83 -2.98 8.18
CA ARG A 163 13.57 -4.24 8.17
C ARG A 163 14.84 -4.10 7.36
N GLY A 164 15.97 -4.51 7.93
CA GLY A 164 17.23 -4.56 7.21
C GLY A 164 17.32 -5.74 6.23
N GLY A 165 18.23 -5.61 5.26
CA GLY A 165 18.59 -6.62 4.27
C GLY A 165 19.65 -7.60 4.75
N ALA A 166 20.65 -7.87 3.90
CA ALA A 166 21.74 -8.80 4.21
C ALA A 166 22.72 -8.21 5.24
N THR A 167 23.16 -9.01 6.21
CA THR A 167 24.18 -8.62 7.20
C THR A 167 25.57 -9.06 6.76
N TYR A 168 26.53 -8.16 6.93
CA TYR A 168 27.92 -8.35 6.53
C TYR A 168 28.88 -8.18 7.72
N THR A 169 30.01 -8.88 7.66
CA THR A 169 31.11 -8.71 8.61
C THR A 169 32.44 -8.47 7.92
N ILE A 170 33.30 -7.71 8.59
CA ILE A 170 34.68 -7.43 8.17
C ILE A 170 35.61 -7.87 9.29
N TYR A 171 36.63 -8.67 8.97
CA TYR A 171 37.70 -9.01 9.91
C TYR A 171 38.71 -7.86 10.01
N ILE A 172 38.67 -7.12 11.11
CA ILE A 172 39.35 -5.82 11.26
C ILE A 172 40.67 -5.89 12.04
N ARG A 173 41.23 -7.10 12.25
CA ARG A 173 42.57 -7.27 12.84
C ARG A 173 43.74 -7.13 11.87
N THR A 174 43.46 -6.74 10.63
CA THR A 174 44.46 -6.61 9.56
C THR A 174 44.34 -5.25 8.88
N ASP A 175 45.44 -4.75 8.30
CA ASP A 175 45.41 -3.47 7.56
C ASP A 175 44.44 -3.52 6.37
N ALA A 176 44.29 -4.69 5.74
CA ALA A 176 43.30 -4.91 4.68
C ALA A 176 41.86 -4.75 5.22
N GLY A 177 41.58 -5.31 6.41
CA GLY A 177 40.28 -5.16 7.06
C GLY A 177 39.98 -3.72 7.49
N ILE A 178 40.98 -3.00 8.01
CA ILE A 178 40.85 -1.55 8.31
C ILE A 178 40.54 -0.77 7.02
N ALA A 179 41.26 -1.05 5.93
CA ALA A 179 41.00 -0.40 4.65
C ALA A 179 39.59 -0.69 4.11
N GLN A 180 39.12 -1.93 4.23
CA GLN A 180 37.77 -2.32 3.83
C GLN A 180 36.69 -1.63 4.67
N LEU A 181 36.87 -1.55 5.99
CA LEU A 181 35.95 -0.83 6.87
C LEU A 181 35.89 0.67 6.52
N LYS A 182 37.03 1.29 6.21
CA LYS A 182 37.06 2.69 5.73
C LYS A 182 36.26 2.87 4.44
N THR A 183 36.33 1.92 3.50
CA THR A 183 35.52 1.94 2.28
C THR A 183 34.02 1.88 2.60
N VAL A 184 33.61 0.99 3.50
CA VAL A 184 32.19 0.88 3.92
C VAL A 184 31.71 2.20 4.51
N ILE A 185 32.51 2.82 5.38
CA ILE A 185 32.17 4.13 5.96
C ILE A 185 32.10 5.23 4.90
N GLN A 186 33.05 5.25 3.95
CA GLN A 186 33.03 6.22 2.85
C GLN A 186 31.81 6.10 1.93
N ASN A 187 31.21 4.91 1.85
CA ASN A 187 30.03 4.64 1.06
C ASN A 187 28.71 4.96 1.80
N GLY A 188 28.78 5.64 2.95
CA GLY A 188 27.59 6.10 3.67
C GLY A 188 27.02 5.09 4.66
N TYR A 189 27.74 4.01 4.98
CA TYR A 189 27.37 3.11 6.08
C TYR A 189 28.09 3.49 7.37
N ASN A 190 27.51 3.15 8.51
CA ASN A 190 28.25 3.04 9.77
C ASN A 190 28.60 1.58 10.05
N ALA A 191 29.28 1.29 11.16
CA ALA A 191 29.55 -0.09 11.56
C ALA A 191 29.56 -0.27 13.07
N VAL A 192 29.04 -1.40 13.55
CA VAL A 192 29.05 -1.73 14.97
C VAL A 192 30.22 -2.66 15.27
N ILE A 193 30.94 -2.40 16.37
CA ILE A 193 32.02 -3.27 16.87
C ILE A 193 31.82 -3.58 18.36
N GLY A 194 32.35 -4.71 18.79
CA GLY A 194 32.55 -5.02 20.21
C GLY A 194 33.96 -4.61 20.65
N ILE A 195 34.06 -3.84 21.73
CA ILE A 195 35.32 -3.51 22.41
C ILE A 195 35.41 -4.20 23.76
N VAL A 196 36.63 -4.31 24.30
CA VAL A 196 36.91 -4.80 25.64
C VAL A 196 37.26 -3.60 26.53
N VAL A 197 36.52 -3.44 27.63
CA VAL A 197 36.60 -2.28 28.51
C VAL A 197 37.57 -2.56 29.65
N TYR A 198 38.59 -1.70 29.76
CA TYR A 198 39.57 -1.67 30.83
C TYR A 198 39.40 -0.44 31.73
N ASP A 199 40.18 -0.35 32.83
CA ASP A 199 40.06 0.74 33.81
C ASP A 199 40.12 2.14 33.17
N PRO A 200 41.03 2.45 32.21
CA PRO A 200 41.06 3.78 31.60
C PRO A 200 39.77 4.15 30.88
N PHE A 201 39.18 3.24 30.11
CA PHE A 201 37.92 3.47 29.43
C PHE A 201 36.75 3.63 30.43
N MET A 202 36.78 2.87 31.53
CA MET A 202 35.72 2.87 32.54
C MET A 202 35.72 4.14 33.41
N TYR A 203 36.90 4.66 33.78
CA TYR A 203 37.03 5.69 34.82
C TYR A 203 37.62 7.03 34.36
N ASP A 204 38.44 7.05 33.31
CA ASP A 204 39.23 8.25 32.99
C ASP A 204 38.47 9.29 32.16
N ASN A 205 37.18 9.06 31.87
CA ASN A 205 36.29 9.92 31.09
C ASN A 205 37.01 10.54 29.88
N LEU A 206 37.25 9.72 28.84
CA LEU A 206 38.14 9.96 27.70
C LEU A 206 37.86 11.30 26.98
N GLY A 207 38.40 12.41 27.50
CA GLY A 207 38.09 13.77 27.04
C GLY A 207 38.44 14.05 25.58
N SER A 208 38.14 15.25 25.09
CA SER A 208 38.13 15.62 23.65
C SER A 208 39.39 15.27 22.84
N ASP A 209 40.56 15.29 23.46
CA ASP A 209 41.83 15.00 22.81
C ASP A 209 42.36 13.58 23.07
N TYR A 210 41.62 12.76 23.83
CA TYR A 210 42.04 11.40 24.17
C TYR A 210 41.77 10.43 23.01
N VAL A 211 42.76 9.62 22.65
CA VAL A 211 42.61 8.51 21.72
C VAL A 211 42.86 7.22 22.46
N TYR A 212 41.83 6.36 22.53
CA TYR A 212 41.94 5.03 23.12
C TYR A 212 42.86 4.15 22.27
N ASP A 213 43.98 3.75 22.86
CA ASP A 213 45.09 3.12 22.14
C ASP A 213 45.56 1.82 22.81
N THR A 214 46.52 1.11 22.20
CA THR A 214 47.02 -0.18 22.72
C THR A 214 47.63 -0.11 24.13
N GLY A 215 48.05 1.05 24.60
CA GLY A 215 48.56 1.28 25.95
C GLY A 215 47.48 1.22 27.03
N ASP A 216 46.20 1.32 26.65
CA ASP A 216 45.08 1.44 27.59
C ASP A 216 44.50 0.11 28.06
N ALA A 217 45.05 -1.01 27.58
CA ALA A 217 44.70 -2.35 28.03
C ALA A 217 45.29 -2.66 29.44
N THR A 218 44.95 -1.84 30.43
CA THR A 218 45.51 -1.89 31.79
C THR A 218 44.43 -1.95 32.87
N GLY A 219 44.79 -2.49 34.03
CA GLY A 219 43.85 -2.62 35.14
C GLY A 219 42.88 -3.78 34.96
N THR A 220 41.65 -3.62 35.45
CA THR A 220 40.61 -4.65 35.43
C THR A 220 39.95 -4.73 34.06
N ASN A 221 39.81 -5.95 33.52
CA ASN A 221 38.97 -6.21 32.36
C ASN A 221 37.53 -6.35 32.84
N TRP A 222 36.70 -5.34 32.56
CA TRP A 222 35.32 -5.26 33.03
C TRP A 222 34.36 -6.07 32.15
N GLY A 223 34.72 -6.33 30.89
CA GLY A 223 33.89 -7.08 29.94
C GLY A 223 33.77 -6.41 28.58
N GLY A 224 32.80 -6.86 27.79
CA GLY A 224 32.56 -6.37 26.44
C GLY A 224 31.53 -5.24 26.37
N HIS A 225 31.78 -4.28 25.47
CA HIS A 225 30.90 -3.15 25.20
C HIS A 225 30.69 -2.97 23.69
N ALA A 226 29.47 -2.69 23.24
CA ALA A 226 29.17 -2.48 21.83
C ALA A 226 29.09 -0.98 21.55
N VAL A 227 29.73 -0.55 20.47
CA VAL A 227 29.84 0.86 20.07
C VAL A 227 29.71 1.00 18.55
N CYS A 228 29.29 2.17 18.07
CA CYS A 228 29.07 2.43 16.64
C CYS A 228 30.15 3.36 16.08
N ILE A 229 30.85 2.89 15.05
CA ILE A 229 31.84 3.67 14.30
C ILE A 229 31.09 4.58 13.32
N VAL A 230 31.42 5.87 13.37
CA VAL A 230 30.75 6.94 12.60
C VAL A 230 31.72 7.73 11.74
N GLY A 231 32.98 7.33 11.69
CA GLY A 231 34.00 8.07 10.94
C GLY A 231 35.40 7.57 11.19
N PHE A 232 36.36 8.13 10.48
CA PHE A 232 37.79 7.88 10.64
C PHE A 232 38.62 9.08 10.19
N ASP A 233 39.86 9.13 10.65
CA ASP A 233 40.86 10.11 10.21
C ASP A 233 42.23 9.45 10.22
N ASP A 234 42.83 9.26 9.04
CA ASP A 234 44.14 8.64 8.85
C ASP A 234 45.29 9.52 9.41
N SER A 235 45.02 10.80 9.67
CA SER A 235 46.00 11.77 10.21
C SER A 235 45.90 11.95 11.73
N LYS A 236 44.91 11.33 12.39
CA LYS A 236 44.69 11.46 13.83
C LYS A 236 45.95 11.03 14.60
N PRO A 237 46.53 11.90 15.45
CA PRO A 237 47.69 11.54 16.27
C PRO A 237 47.32 10.48 17.32
N THR A 238 48.09 9.40 17.41
CA THR A 238 47.96 8.36 18.45
C THR A 238 49.36 7.94 18.94
N ASN A 239 49.45 7.23 20.06
CA ASN A 239 50.73 6.73 20.58
C ASN A 239 51.21 5.43 19.92
N ASP A 240 50.38 4.79 19.09
CA ASP A 240 50.62 3.45 18.53
C ASP A 240 50.55 3.37 16.99
N GLY A 241 50.49 4.51 16.32
CA GLY A 241 50.57 4.65 14.86
C GLY A 241 49.49 5.59 14.32
N PRO A 242 49.75 6.32 13.23
CA PRO A 242 48.79 7.33 12.76
C PRO A 242 47.44 6.71 12.40
N GLY A 243 46.38 7.41 12.80
CA GLY A 243 45.02 7.16 12.36
C GLY A 243 44.12 6.44 13.38
N ALA A 244 42.86 6.83 13.39
CA ALA A 244 41.85 6.35 14.32
C ALA A 244 40.45 6.35 13.72
N PHE A 245 39.55 5.58 14.32
CA PHE A 245 38.11 5.65 14.07
C PHE A 245 37.45 6.58 15.10
N LYS A 246 36.46 7.36 14.65
CA LYS A 246 35.55 8.13 15.50
C LYS A 246 34.36 7.25 15.83
N ILE A 247 34.01 7.17 17.11
CA ILE A 247 33.04 6.20 17.63
C ILE A 247 32.07 6.92 18.57
N VAL A 248 30.79 6.65 18.43
CA VAL A 248 29.75 7.10 19.37
C VAL A 248 29.51 6.06 20.47
N ASN A 249 29.38 6.53 21.71
CA ASN A 249 29.14 5.72 22.91
C ASN A 249 27.72 5.98 23.46
N SER A 250 27.21 5.05 24.28
CA SER A 250 25.86 5.06 24.87
C SER A 250 25.85 5.41 26.36
N TRP A 251 26.79 6.22 26.84
CA TRP A 251 26.90 6.64 28.26
C TRP A 251 26.55 8.11 28.50
N GLY A 252 25.87 8.73 27.54
CA GLY A 252 25.43 10.13 27.60
C GLY A 252 26.52 11.15 27.25
N THR A 253 26.09 12.40 27.08
CA THR A 253 26.95 13.53 26.68
C THR A 253 27.97 13.94 27.74
N SER A 254 27.81 13.51 29.00
CA SER A 254 28.79 13.78 30.05
C SER A 254 30.03 12.89 29.98
N TRP A 255 29.99 11.82 29.18
CA TRP A 255 31.09 10.90 28.99
C TRP A 255 31.85 11.19 27.68
N GLY A 256 33.17 11.05 27.69
CA GLY A 256 34.05 11.23 26.55
C GLY A 256 34.06 12.66 26.01
N ASP A 257 34.18 12.79 24.69
CA ASP A 257 33.96 14.02 23.94
C ASP A 257 32.48 14.16 23.57
N ASN A 258 31.67 14.63 24.51
CA ASN A 258 30.22 14.79 24.33
C ASN A 258 29.52 13.49 23.86
N GLY A 259 29.98 12.33 24.33
CA GLY A 259 29.49 11.01 23.95
C GLY A 259 30.32 10.30 22.88
N TYR A 260 31.32 10.97 22.30
CA TYR A 260 32.20 10.41 21.28
C TYR A 260 33.59 10.12 21.84
N PHE A 261 34.32 9.25 21.17
CA PHE A 261 35.75 9.06 21.42
C PHE A 261 36.45 8.61 20.13
N TRP A 262 37.78 8.65 20.16
CA TRP A 262 38.62 8.12 19.09
C TRP A 262 39.31 6.84 19.55
N MET A 263 39.38 5.84 18.68
CA MET A 263 40.11 4.60 18.94
C MET A 263 41.12 4.35 17.82
N SER A 264 42.38 4.14 18.17
CA SER A 264 43.46 3.98 17.19
C SER A 264 43.29 2.72 16.35
N TYR A 265 43.81 2.74 15.11
CA TYR A 265 43.85 1.53 14.28
C TYR A 265 44.67 0.40 14.95
N GLY A 266 45.69 0.76 15.73
CA GLY A 266 46.45 -0.18 16.56
C GLY A 266 45.58 -0.90 17.57
N ALA A 267 44.77 -0.16 18.33
CA ALA A 267 43.87 -0.70 19.33
C ALA A 267 42.78 -1.59 18.72
N ILE A 268 42.19 -1.20 17.59
CA ILE A 268 41.20 -2.03 16.87
C ILE A 268 41.79 -3.38 16.42
N LYS A 269 43.06 -3.41 16.03
CA LYS A 269 43.73 -4.67 15.66
C LYS A 269 44.10 -5.54 16.87
N SER A 270 44.13 -4.98 18.07
CA SER A 270 44.59 -5.61 19.31
C SER A 270 43.47 -6.34 20.09
N SER A 271 43.77 -6.86 21.28
CA SER A 271 42.78 -7.47 22.18
C SER A 271 41.72 -6.50 22.72
N LEU A 272 41.87 -5.19 22.51
CA LEU A 272 40.89 -4.17 22.89
C LEU A 272 39.62 -4.18 22.03
N CYS A 273 39.65 -4.82 20.86
CA CYS A 273 38.47 -5.06 20.04
C CYS A 273 38.23 -6.58 19.90
N GLN A 274 36.98 -6.99 19.76
CA GLN A 274 36.61 -8.39 19.52
C GLN A 274 37.05 -8.86 18.11
N GLY A 275 37.31 -7.93 17.18
CA GLY A 275 38.03 -8.19 15.92
C GLY A 275 37.17 -8.24 14.66
N TYR A 276 35.87 -7.96 14.77
CA TYR A 276 34.94 -7.88 13.65
C TYR A 276 34.09 -6.61 13.71
N ALA A 277 33.85 -6.02 12.54
CA ALA A 277 32.86 -4.95 12.33
C ALA A 277 31.64 -5.50 11.59
N TYR A 278 30.46 -5.03 11.97
CA TYR A 278 29.17 -5.46 11.44
C TYR A 278 28.45 -4.28 10.79
N TYR A 279 27.86 -4.53 9.62
CA TYR A 279 26.95 -3.61 8.94
C TYR A 279 25.92 -4.42 8.15
N GLN A 280 24.87 -3.77 7.66
CA GLN A 280 23.75 -4.42 6.99
C GLN A 280 23.23 -3.53 5.86
N ASP A 281 22.82 -4.13 4.75
CA ASP A 281 22.04 -3.40 3.74
C ASP A 281 20.67 -2.99 4.30
N ASP A 282 20.08 -1.94 3.77
CA ASP A 282 18.69 -1.62 4.07
C ASP A 282 17.72 -2.21 3.04
N LYS A 283 16.46 -2.36 3.43
CA LYS A 283 15.37 -2.55 2.46
C LYS A 283 14.71 -1.20 2.17
N ILE A 284 15.29 -0.48 1.22
CA ILE A 284 14.80 0.85 0.80
C ILE A 284 13.36 0.74 0.27
N GLY A 285 12.47 1.63 0.74
CA GLY A 285 11.08 1.70 0.29
C GLY A 285 10.26 0.43 0.57
N TYR A 286 10.57 -0.29 1.65
CA TYR A 286 9.95 -1.57 1.95
C TYR A 286 8.56 -1.43 2.58
N ASP A 287 7.57 -2.04 1.92
CA ASP A 287 6.18 -2.08 2.40
C ASP A 287 5.75 -3.52 2.76
N PRO A 288 5.35 -3.80 4.02
CA PRO A 288 4.93 -5.13 4.45
C PRO A 288 3.55 -5.51 3.89
N LYS A 289 3.54 -6.47 2.97
CA LYS A 289 2.39 -7.04 2.27
C LYS A 289 1.63 -8.12 3.04
N VAL A 290 2.29 -8.89 3.90
CA VAL A 290 1.62 -9.97 4.66
C VAL A 290 2.13 -9.99 6.08
N LYS A 291 1.23 -9.83 7.06
CA LYS A 291 1.54 -9.92 8.49
C LYS A 291 1.00 -11.22 9.06
N LEU A 292 1.71 -11.81 10.01
CA LEU A 292 1.34 -12.99 10.76
C LEU A 292 1.23 -12.62 12.24
N TYR A 293 0.04 -12.77 12.77
CA TYR A 293 -0.28 -12.64 14.19
C TYR A 293 -0.23 -14.02 14.82
N ILE A 294 0.54 -14.19 15.87
CA ILE A 294 0.63 -15.46 16.57
C ILE A 294 0.75 -15.25 18.08
N HIS A 295 -0.10 -15.92 18.83
CA HIS A 295 -0.02 -15.96 20.30
C HIS A 295 0.30 -17.38 20.76
N LEU A 296 1.39 -17.49 21.50
CA LEU A 296 1.86 -18.74 22.11
C LEU A 296 1.96 -18.55 23.62
N ASN A 297 1.16 -19.31 24.36
CA ASN A 297 1.24 -19.33 25.81
C ASN A 297 2.36 -20.27 26.27
N HIS A 298 3.59 -19.76 26.32
CA HIS A 298 4.77 -20.54 26.70
C HIS A 298 5.68 -19.76 27.66
N THR A 299 6.13 -20.39 28.74
CA THR A 299 6.90 -19.74 29.82
C THR A 299 8.41 -19.70 29.59
N LYS A 300 8.90 -20.23 28.47
CA LYS A 300 10.32 -20.31 28.12
C LYS A 300 10.61 -20.02 26.64
N ARG A 301 10.65 -18.74 26.28
CA ARG A 301 10.71 -18.33 24.86
C ARG A 301 11.92 -18.83 24.07
N GLU A 302 13.03 -19.10 24.74
CA GLU A 302 14.31 -19.48 24.14
C GLU A 302 14.31 -20.85 23.46
N TYR A 303 13.39 -21.73 23.83
CA TYR A 303 13.21 -23.04 23.22
C TYR A 303 12.31 -23.01 21.99
N ILE A 304 11.68 -21.87 21.70
CA ILE A 304 10.69 -21.76 20.64
C ILE A 304 11.33 -21.25 19.36
N ARG A 305 10.99 -21.90 18.24
CA ARG A 305 11.34 -21.43 16.89
C ARG A 305 10.11 -21.42 16.02
N TYR A 306 9.96 -20.36 15.23
CA TYR A 306 8.91 -20.26 14.23
C TYR A 306 9.52 -20.52 12.86
N TYR A 307 8.91 -21.44 12.15
CA TYR A 307 9.19 -21.73 10.77
C TYR A 307 7.94 -21.41 9.96
N VAL A 308 8.11 -20.64 8.90
CA VAL A 308 6.99 -20.28 8.04
C VAL A 308 7.30 -20.65 6.61
N GLY A 309 6.33 -21.26 5.92
CA GLY A 309 6.47 -21.67 4.54
C GLY A 309 5.18 -22.11 3.89
N ASN A 310 5.24 -22.64 2.66
CA ASN A 310 4.08 -23.24 1.99
C ASN A 310 4.19 -24.78 1.95
N ARG A 311 3.14 -25.47 1.47
CA ARG A 311 3.06 -26.95 1.48
C ARG A 311 4.22 -27.64 0.75
N SER A 312 4.79 -26.94 -0.22
CA SER A 312 5.91 -27.42 -1.05
C SER A 312 7.28 -26.99 -0.50
N ASN A 313 7.34 -26.31 0.65
CA ASN A 313 8.52 -25.65 1.21
C ASN A 313 9.26 -24.74 0.22
N LYS A 314 8.54 -24.08 -0.71
CA LYS A 314 9.17 -23.21 -1.72
C LYS A 314 9.72 -21.91 -1.10
N TRP A 315 9.03 -21.40 -0.08
CA TRP A 315 9.52 -20.34 0.81
C TRP A 315 9.62 -20.92 2.21
N ALA A 316 10.77 -20.77 2.84
CA ALA A 316 11.07 -21.37 4.13
C ALA A 316 11.87 -20.35 4.93
N ARG A 317 11.23 -19.71 5.92
CA ARG A 317 11.87 -18.72 6.78
C ARG A 317 11.80 -19.13 8.24
N TYR A 318 12.90 -18.87 8.95
CA TYR A 318 12.99 -19.04 10.39
C TYR A 318 12.99 -17.67 11.07
N TYR A 319 12.11 -17.49 12.05
CA TYR A 319 12.15 -16.37 12.99
C TYR A 319 12.68 -16.85 14.34
N PHE A 320 13.31 -15.92 15.08
CA PHE A 320 13.90 -16.18 16.40
C PHE A 320 14.98 -17.28 16.39
N ASN A 321 15.63 -17.50 15.23
CA ASN A 321 16.73 -18.47 15.10
C ASN A 321 18.07 -17.86 15.51
N TRP A 322 18.15 -17.41 16.77
CA TRP A 322 19.32 -16.74 17.32
C TRP A 322 20.44 -17.72 17.66
N SER A 323 21.68 -17.22 17.59
CA SER A 323 22.89 -18.04 17.45
C SER A 323 23.18 -18.95 18.66
N LYS A 324 22.70 -18.60 19.87
CA LYS A 324 22.88 -19.42 21.07
C LYS A 324 21.65 -19.46 21.97
N GLY A 325 21.22 -20.67 22.29
CA GLY A 325 20.17 -20.94 23.28
C GLY A 325 20.57 -20.40 24.67
N VAL A 326 19.57 -19.94 25.39
CA VAL A 326 19.73 -19.32 26.70
C VAL A 326 19.23 -20.30 27.76
N SER A 327 19.68 -20.15 28.99
CA SER A 327 19.06 -20.75 30.17
C SER A 327 18.23 -19.69 30.89
N GLY A 328 16.91 -19.86 31.00
CA GLY A 328 16.04 -19.05 31.87
C GLY A 328 14.55 -19.38 31.72
N THR A 329 13.69 -18.87 32.60
CA THR A 329 12.22 -18.99 32.46
C THR A 329 11.63 -17.63 32.14
N TYR A 330 11.40 -17.36 30.86
CA TYR A 330 10.82 -16.11 30.39
C TYR A 330 9.65 -16.37 29.46
N ALA A 331 8.48 -15.88 29.84
CA ALA A 331 7.27 -16.10 29.08
C ALA A 331 7.24 -15.31 27.77
N PHE A 332 6.57 -15.87 26.77
CA PHE A 332 5.99 -15.09 25.68
C PHE A 332 4.94 -14.12 26.24
N PRO A 333 4.66 -13.01 25.53
CA PRO A 333 3.60 -12.09 25.92
C PRO A 333 2.23 -12.79 25.92
N ASP A 334 1.31 -12.23 26.70
CA ASP A 334 -0.10 -12.64 26.74
C ASP A 334 -0.94 -12.06 25.58
N HIS A 335 -0.29 -11.35 24.67
CA HIS A 335 -0.83 -10.85 23.43
C HIS A 335 -0.08 -11.46 22.23
N PRO A 336 -0.71 -11.49 21.03
CA PRO A 336 -0.03 -11.83 19.79
C PRO A 336 1.26 -11.03 19.54
N ILE A 337 2.23 -11.67 18.90
CA ILE A 337 3.35 -11.01 18.22
C ILE A 337 3.04 -10.91 16.72
N VAL A 338 3.61 -9.91 16.05
CA VAL A 338 3.40 -9.68 14.61
C VAL A 338 4.70 -9.94 13.85
N LEU A 339 4.63 -10.79 12.83
CA LEU A 339 5.76 -11.16 11.97
C LEU A 339 5.47 -10.80 10.52
N ASP A 340 6.49 -10.33 9.81
CA ASP A 340 6.35 -9.97 8.40
C ASP A 340 6.69 -11.12 7.46
N MET A 341 5.70 -11.55 6.68
CA MET A 341 5.74 -12.62 5.70
C MET A 341 5.79 -12.14 4.24
N THR A 342 6.02 -10.87 3.99
CA THR A 342 6.00 -10.27 2.65
C THR A 342 6.93 -10.95 1.66
N ASP A 343 8.11 -11.38 2.11
CA ASP A 343 9.07 -12.09 1.26
C ASP A 343 8.50 -13.45 0.75
N ALA A 344 7.42 -13.96 1.38
CA ALA A 344 6.70 -15.16 0.97
C ALA A 344 5.77 -14.94 -0.23
N PHE A 345 5.38 -13.68 -0.49
CA PHE A 345 4.34 -13.35 -1.45
C PHE A 345 4.63 -13.90 -2.84
N ASN A 346 5.90 -13.82 -3.29
CA ASN A 346 6.35 -14.36 -4.59
C ASN A 346 6.28 -15.90 -4.70
N TYR A 347 6.02 -16.60 -3.60
CA TYR A 347 5.93 -18.05 -3.53
C TYR A 347 4.52 -18.55 -3.25
N LEU A 348 3.56 -17.62 -3.10
CA LEU A 348 2.14 -17.90 -3.11
C LEU A 348 1.67 -17.88 -4.56
N ASP A 349 0.95 -18.90 -5.00
CA ASP A 349 0.30 -18.94 -6.32
C ASP A 349 -0.95 -18.04 -6.27
N PRO A 350 -0.97 -16.91 -7.01
CA PRO A 350 -2.10 -16.00 -7.00
C PRO A 350 -3.27 -16.48 -7.88
N TYR A 351 -3.10 -17.56 -8.66
CA TYR A 351 -4.05 -17.97 -9.70
C TYR A 351 -4.79 -19.29 -9.39
N TRP A 352 -4.30 -20.12 -8.47
CA TRP A 352 -4.92 -21.40 -8.11
C TRP A 352 -5.13 -21.53 -6.60
N GLY A 353 -6.41 -21.55 -6.20
CA GLY A 353 -6.84 -21.56 -4.81
C GLY A 353 -6.28 -22.70 -3.94
N ASN A 354 -5.97 -22.33 -2.69
CA ASN A 354 -5.49 -23.12 -1.55
C ASN A 354 -3.97 -23.20 -1.33
N ASP A 355 -3.19 -22.19 -1.71
CA ASP A 355 -1.86 -22.05 -1.11
C ASP A 355 -2.01 -21.73 0.37
N THR A 356 -1.87 -22.77 1.18
CA THR A 356 -1.91 -22.69 2.63
C THR A 356 -0.53 -22.29 3.11
N LEU A 357 -0.46 -21.22 3.89
CA LEU A 357 0.74 -20.90 4.66
C LEU A 357 0.78 -21.81 5.87
N TYR A 358 1.94 -22.39 6.11
CA TYR A 358 2.20 -23.26 7.23
C TYR A 358 3.06 -22.51 8.22
N VAL A 359 2.54 -22.34 9.43
CA VAL A 359 3.30 -21.85 10.57
C VAL A 359 3.64 -23.05 11.43
N ARG A 360 4.90 -23.45 11.42
CA ARG A 360 5.40 -24.50 12.30
C ARG A 360 6.08 -23.89 13.50
N VAL A 361 5.58 -24.21 14.68
CA VAL A 361 6.19 -23.84 15.96
C VAL A 361 6.87 -25.06 16.53
N PHE A 362 8.16 -24.94 16.79
CA PHE A 362 8.98 -25.99 17.42
C PHE A 362 9.26 -25.61 18.87
N ASP A 363 9.12 -26.57 19.77
CA ASP A 363 9.68 -26.51 21.11
C ASP A 363 10.91 -27.44 21.16
N ASN A 364 12.09 -26.87 21.36
CA ASN A 364 13.35 -27.60 21.38
C ASN A 364 13.69 -28.22 22.76
N GLY A 365 12.69 -28.72 23.48
CA GLY A 365 12.86 -29.44 24.74
C GLY A 365 12.83 -28.54 25.98
N SER A 366 11.87 -27.63 26.04
CA SER A 366 11.68 -26.67 27.15
C SER A 366 11.39 -27.33 28.50
N GLY A 367 10.88 -28.57 28.49
CA GLY A 367 10.32 -29.24 29.66
C GLY A 367 8.95 -28.71 30.07
N VAL A 368 8.34 -27.84 29.27
CA VAL A 368 7.03 -27.21 29.48
C VAL A 368 6.11 -27.55 28.31
N SER A 369 4.86 -27.92 28.59
CA SER A 369 3.83 -27.99 27.54
C SER A 369 3.13 -26.65 27.46
N SER A 370 2.77 -26.23 26.25
CA SER A 370 2.15 -24.94 25.95
C SER A 370 0.99 -25.09 24.97
N THR A 371 0.35 -23.97 24.68
CA THR A 371 -0.71 -23.90 23.69
C THR A 371 -0.45 -22.73 22.75
N ILE A 372 -0.57 -22.98 21.45
CA ILE A 372 -0.68 -21.92 20.45
C ILE A 372 -2.16 -21.60 20.38
N ASP A 373 -2.56 -20.50 21.00
CA ASP A 373 -3.97 -20.18 21.25
C ASP A 373 -4.60 -19.37 20.12
N PHE A 374 -3.77 -18.69 19.31
CA PHE A 374 -4.22 -17.87 18.21
C PHE A 374 -3.17 -17.78 17.12
N VAL A 375 -3.60 -17.93 15.87
CA VAL A 375 -2.81 -17.62 14.68
C VAL A 375 -3.72 -16.95 13.67
N ALA A 376 -3.28 -15.83 13.11
CA ALA A 376 -3.95 -15.18 11.98
C ALA A 376 -2.95 -14.57 11.01
N THR A 377 -3.33 -14.39 9.76
CA THR A 377 -2.57 -13.61 8.78
C THR A 377 -3.41 -12.47 8.26
N ASP A 378 -2.77 -11.34 8.00
CA ASP A 378 -3.35 -10.17 7.36
C ASP A 378 -2.59 -9.91 6.06
N ASN A 379 -3.26 -10.04 4.91
CA ASN A 379 -2.66 -9.85 3.59
C ASN A 379 -3.11 -8.52 2.99
N TYR A 380 -2.21 -7.54 2.99
CA TYR A 380 -2.44 -6.17 2.52
C TYR A 380 -2.62 -6.07 1.01
N VAL A 381 -2.18 -7.07 0.23
CA VAL A 381 -2.37 -7.07 -1.23
C VAL A 381 -3.78 -7.53 -1.60
N TRP A 382 -4.38 -8.40 -0.79
CA TRP A 382 -5.67 -9.03 -1.11
C TRP A 382 -6.82 -8.63 -0.16
N GLY A 383 -6.54 -7.99 0.98
CA GLY A 383 -7.59 -7.57 1.95
C GLY A 383 -8.04 -8.66 2.89
N ASP A 384 -7.22 -9.69 3.05
CA ASP A 384 -7.61 -10.92 3.70
C ASP A 384 -7.03 -11.04 5.12
N TYR A 385 -7.90 -10.96 6.13
CA TYR A 385 -7.58 -11.35 7.49
C TYR A 385 -8.09 -12.78 7.77
N ASN A 386 -7.18 -13.75 7.83
CA ASN A 386 -7.50 -15.16 8.01
C ASN A 386 -7.05 -15.67 9.38
N ILE A 387 -7.98 -16.20 10.17
CA ILE A 387 -7.66 -16.87 11.45
C ILE A 387 -7.56 -18.37 11.20
N SER A 388 -6.53 -19.01 11.76
CA SER A 388 -6.38 -20.47 11.72
C SER A 388 -7.49 -21.15 12.52
N TYR A 389 -8.24 -22.03 11.88
CA TYR A 389 -9.24 -22.88 12.56
C TYR A 389 -8.61 -23.99 13.41
N GLU A 390 -7.29 -24.17 13.34
CA GLU A 390 -6.55 -25.21 14.06
C GLU A 390 -6.12 -24.75 15.46
N THR A 391 -6.26 -23.46 15.77
CA THR A 391 -6.03 -22.93 17.12
C THR A 391 -7.30 -22.97 17.98
N PRO A 392 -7.22 -23.26 19.29
CA PRO A 392 -5.98 -23.50 20.05
C PRO A 392 -5.42 -24.93 19.84
N VAL A 393 -4.10 -25.07 19.81
CA VAL A 393 -3.41 -26.37 19.69
C VAL A 393 -2.29 -26.54 20.70
N ASN A 394 -2.21 -27.74 21.29
CA ASN A 394 -1.18 -28.05 22.28
C ASN A 394 0.18 -28.30 21.61
N LEU A 395 1.22 -27.64 22.12
CA LEU A 395 2.62 -27.87 21.80
C LEU A 395 3.31 -28.54 23.00
N SER A 396 3.68 -29.81 22.83
CA SER A 396 4.44 -30.55 23.84
C SER A 396 5.91 -30.15 23.83
N SER A 397 6.56 -30.13 24.99
CA SER A 397 8.02 -30.03 25.11
C SER A 397 8.75 -31.01 24.18
N GLY A 398 9.72 -30.52 23.40
CA GLY A 398 10.48 -31.33 22.44
C GLY A 398 9.70 -31.73 21.18
N GLY A 399 8.49 -31.20 21.01
CA GLY A 399 7.60 -31.44 19.88
C GLY A 399 7.57 -30.27 18.91
N ASN A 400 6.76 -30.42 17.87
CA ASN A 400 6.41 -29.32 16.97
C ASN A 400 4.95 -29.45 16.54
N VAL A 401 4.33 -28.31 16.24
CA VAL A 401 3.00 -28.23 15.66
C VAL A 401 3.09 -27.44 14.39
N THR A 402 2.46 -27.92 13.33
CA THR A 402 2.30 -27.18 12.08
C THR A 402 0.84 -26.76 11.99
N LEU A 403 0.63 -25.46 11.93
CA LEU A 403 -0.67 -24.82 11.79
C LEU A 403 -0.86 -24.32 10.36
N ASN A 404 -2.04 -24.56 9.83
CA ASN A 404 -2.48 -24.02 8.55
C ASN A 404 -3.08 -22.64 8.75
N VAL A 405 -2.61 -21.67 7.99
CA VAL A 405 -3.29 -20.40 7.76
C VAL A 405 -3.67 -20.38 6.29
N GLN A 406 -4.94 -20.68 6.02
CA GLN A 406 -5.45 -20.66 4.66
C GLN A 406 -5.46 -19.20 4.20
N GLN A 407 -4.68 -18.89 3.16
CA GLN A 407 -4.89 -17.67 2.40
C GLN A 407 -6.16 -17.89 1.59
N ALA A 408 -7.12 -16.98 1.66
CA ALA A 408 -8.35 -17.11 0.90
C ALA A 408 -8.00 -17.18 -0.59
N SER A 409 -8.68 -18.08 -1.31
CA SER A 409 -8.62 -18.05 -2.77
C SER A 409 -9.35 -16.79 -3.24
N PRO A 410 -8.85 -16.06 -4.25
CA PRO A 410 -9.59 -14.93 -4.84
C PRO A 410 -10.97 -15.34 -5.38
N SER A 411 -11.26 -16.65 -5.48
CA SER A 411 -12.56 -17.20 -5.86
C SER A 411 -13.65 -17.16 -4.77
N LEU A 412 -13.33 -16.78 -3.52
CA LEU A 412 -14.31 -16.68 -2.43
C LEU A 412 -14.23 -15.33 -1.70
N HIS A 413 -14.69 -14.29 -2.41
CA HIS A 413 -15.60 -13.27 -1.89
C HIS A 413 -15.07 -12.11 -0.99
N TRP A 414 -15.40 -10.88 -1.48
CA TRP A 414 -15.65 -9.59 -0.80
C TRP A 414 -14.45 -8.74 -0.29
N PRO A 415 -13.97 -7.77 -1.09
CA PRO A 415 -13.00 -6.76 -0.64
C PRO A 415 -13.74 -5.66 0.14
N THR A 416 -13.81 -5.79 1.46
CA THR A 416 -14.24 -4.68 2.35
C THR A 416 -13.34 -4.66 3.57
N TYR A 417 -12.02 -4.64 3.41
CA TYR A 417 -11.09 -4.35 4.51
C TYR A 417 -9.72 -3.91 3.96
N HIS A 418 -9.60 -2.61 3.64
CA HIS A 418 -8.39 -1.79 3.63
C HIS A 418 -8.87 -0.35 3.88
N GLY A 419 -8.20 0.59 4.53
CA GLY A 419 -6.92 0.69 5.19
C GLY A 419 -6.75 2.19 5.45
N PHE A 420 -6.61 2.64 6.70
CA PHE A 420 -6.31 4.05 7.00
C PHE A 420 -4.92 4.14 7.61
N TYR A 421 -4.03 4.89 6.96
CA TYR A 421 -2.79 5.38 7.53
C TYR A 421 -3.05 6.58 8.46
N TYR A 422 -2.37 6.57 9.61
CA TYR A 422 -2.48 7.54 10.70
C TYR A 422 -1.78 8.88 10.39
N ARG A 423 -2.47 10.00 10.67
CA ARG A 423 -1.85 11.19 11.28
C ARG A 423 -2.42 11.40 12.68
N ALA A 424 -1.57 11.87 13.57
CA ALA A 424 -1.71 11.81 15.02
C ALA A 424 -3.00 12.46 15.60
N GLY A 425 -3.64 11.75 16.53
CA GLY A 425 -4.20 12.37 17.73
C GLY A 425 -5.63 12.89 17.69
N VAL A 426 -6.59 12.19 17.07
CA VAL A 426 -8.02 12.18 17.48
C VAL A 426 -8.59 10.83 17.05
N SER A 427 -9.28 10.13 17.94
CA SER A 427 -9.96 8.86 17.64
C SER A 427 -11.26 9.16 16.88
N ASP A 428 -11.18 9.22 15.55
CA ASP A 428 -12.33 9.13 14.67
C ASP A 428 -12.09 7.96 13.71
N LEU A 429 -12.92 6.92 13.76
CA LEU A 429 -13.06 6.02 12.63
C LEU A 429 -14.31 6.45 11.87
N ALA A 430 -14.05 7.06 10.72
CA ALA A 430 -14.99 7.36 9.66
C ALA A 430 -15.71 6.07 9.20
N PHE A 431 -16.92 6.27 8.66
CA PHE A 431 -17.74 5.23 8.07
C PHE A 431 -16.97 4.50 6.96
N GLN A 432 -17.11 3.17 6.88
CA GLN A 432 -16.59 2.41 5.76
C GLN A 432 -17.39 2.79 4.52
N TYR A 433 -16.69 3.35 3.55
CA TYR A 433 -17.28 3.89 2.35
C TYR A 433 -17.16 2.88 1.18
N SER A 434 -18.29 2.37 0.67
CA SER A 434 -18.36 1.32 -0.36
C SER A 434 -18.20 1.85 -1.79
N TYR A 435 -17.07 2.48 -2.10
CA TYR A 435 -16.73 2.91 -3.47
C TYR A 435 -16.50 1.70 -4.38
N GLY A 436 -17.01 1.75 -5.61
CA GLY A 436 -17.04 0.62 -6.53
C GLY A 436 -18.08 -0.46 -6.18
N SER A 437 -19.01 -0.23 -5.25
CA SER A 437 -20.07 -1.22 -4.98
C SER A 437 -21.04 -1.32 -6.16
N ILE A 438 -21.39 -2.55 -6.56
CA ILE A 438 -22.42 -2.79 -7.58
C ILE A 438 -23.78 -2.38 -7.00
N SER A 439 -24.38 -1.33 -7.55
CA SER A 439 -25.73 -0.90 -7.20
C SER A 439 -26.78 -1.72 -7.96
N GLN A 440 -26.53 -2.00 -9.24
CA GLN A 440 -27.42 -2.79 -10.09
C GLN A 440 -26.66 -3.76 -10.99
N THR A 441 -27.27 -4.91 -11.24
CA THR A 441 -26.82 -5.93 -12.21
C THR A 441 -27.97 -6.25 -13.13
N ILE A 442 -27.86 -5.91 -14.41
CA ILE A 442 -28.95 -5.99 -15.38
C ILE A 442 -28.53 -6.92 -16.52
N SER A 443 -29.21 -8.05 -16.66
CA SER A 443 -28.98 -8.98 -17.77
C SER A 443 -29.80 -8.57 -19.00
N LEU A 444 -29.11 -8.07 -20.03
CA LEU A 444 -29.70 -7.65 -21.31
C LEU A 444 -29.47 -8.69 -22.42
N GLY A 445 -28.44 -9.54 -22.26
CA GLY A 445 -28.08 -10.63 -23.16
C GLY A 445 -27.36 -10.17 -24.42
N GLY A 446 -26.38 -10.95 -24.89
CA GLY A 446 -25.45 -10.56 -25.97
C GLY A 446 -24.50 -9.45 -25.53
N ASP A 447 -23.26 -9.43 -26.05
CA ASP A 447 -22.22 -8.48 -25.64
C ASP A 447 -22.74 -7.03 -25.63
N ILE A 448 -22.49 -6.32 -24.54
CA ILE A 448 -22.91 -4.93 -24.35
C ILE A 448 -21.77 -3.99 -24.77
N ALA A 449 -22.03 -3.09 -25.71
CA ALA A 449 -21.07 -2.05 -26.09
C ALA A 449 -20.94 -0.98 -24.98
N SER A 450 -20.02 -0.01 -25.12
CA SER A 450 -19.93 1.10 -24.16
C SER A 450 -21.30 1.81 -24.07
N PRO A 451 -21.84 2.03 -22.87
CA PRO A 451 -23.11 2.73 -22.69
C PRO A 451 -22.95 4.24 -22.90
N ALA A 452 -24.09 4.93 -23.04
CA ALA A 452 -24.16 6.40 -22.96
C ALA A 452 -25.14 6.80 -21.85
N ILE A 453 -24.97 7.99 -21.29
CA ILE A 453 -25.79 8.52 -20.20
C ILE A 453 -26.30 9.92 -20.57
N GLY A 454 -27.58 10.20 -20.29
CA GLY A 454 -28.17 11.54 -20.44
C GLY A 454 -29.69 11.54 -20.20
N ASP A 455 -30.23 12.71 -19.89
CA ASP A 455 -31.67 12.99 -19.71
C ASP A 455 -32.38 13.00 -21.08
N VAL A 456 -32.76 11.82 -21.57
CA VAL A 456 -33.32 11.64 -22.91
C VAL A 456 -34.77 12.08 -22.93
N ASP A 457 -35.54 11.80 -21.89
CA ASP A 457 -36.97 12.08 -21.87
C ASP A 457 -37.34 13.49 -21.37
N GLY A 458 -36.37 14.23 -20.82
CA GLY A 458 -36.47 15.62 -20.41
C GLY A 458 -37.11 15.80 -19.03
N ASP A 459 -37.13 14.75 -18.19
CA ASP A 459 -37.68 14.80 -16.84
C ASP A 459 -36.70 15.33 -15.78
N GLY A 460 -35.42 15.47 -16.15
CA GLY A 460 -34.34 15.98 -15.31
C GLY A 460 -33.53 14.90 -14.60
N GLU A 461 -33.88 13.62 -14.74
CA GLU A 461 -33.08 12.46 -14.34
C GLU A 461 -32.24 11.96 -15.53
N GLN A 462 -31.17 11.20 -15.30
CA GLN A 462 -30.32 10.68 -16.38
C GLN A 462 -30.66 9.22 -16.71
N GLU A 463 -30.89 8.92 -17.98
CA GLU A 463 -31.06 7.55 -18.47
C GLU A 463 -29.75 6.94 -18.94
N ILE A 464 -29.69 5.62 -18.87
CA ILE A 464 -28.65 4.77 -19.42
C ILE A 464 -29.11 4.20 -20.75
N ILE A 465 -28.34 4.43 -21.80
CA ILE A 465 -28.59 3.92 -23.14
C ILE A 465 -27.55 2.84 -23.43
N ALA A 466 -28.00 1.59 -23.53
CA ALA A 466 -27.14 0.44 -23.75
C ALA A 466 -27.51 -0.28 -25.05
N THR A 467 -26.51 -0.62 -25.86
CA THR A 467 -26.68 -1.39 -27.10
C THR A 467 -26.05 -2.76 -27.00
N SER A 468 -26.71 -3.76 -27.59
CA SER A 468 -26.27 -5.15 -27.52
C SER A 468 -26.12 -5.81 -28.89
N THR A 469 -25.19 -6.76 -28.97
CA THR A 469 -25.04 -7.66 -30.12
C THR A 469 -26.25 -8.57 -30.37
N ASN A 470 -27.18 -8.65 -29.43
CA ASN A 470 -28.47 -9.31 -29.64
C ASN A 470 -29.43 -8.53 -30.58
N GLY A 471 -29.04 -7.33 -31.02
CA GLY A 471 -29.80 -6.48 -31.94
C GLY A 471 -30.75 -5.50 -31.25
N TYR A 472 -30.62 -5.28 -29.94
CA TYR A 472 -31.42 -4.32 -29.19
C TYR A 472 -30.62 -3.10 -28.72
N LEU A 473 -31.29 -1.96 -28.73
CA LEU A 473 -30.99 -0.81 -27.89
C LEU A 473 -31.97 -0.79 -26.71
N TYR A 474 -31.45 -0.51 -25.53
CA TYR A 474 -32.20 -0.39 -24.27
C TYR A 474 -32.02 1.01 -23.71
N VAL A 475 -33.12 1.57 -23.19
CA VAL A 475 -33.12 2.78 -22.37
C VAL A 475 -33.57 2.38 -20.98
N LEU A 476 -32.72 2.63 -20.00
CA LEU A 476 -32.92 2.25 -18.61
C LEU A 476 -32.84 3.51 -17.73
N ASN A 477 -33.66 3.59 -16.69
CA ASN A 477 -33.48 4.62 -15.67
C ASN A 477 -32.37 4.27 -14.67
N GLY A 478 -32.08 5.17 -13.74
CA GLY A 478 -31.10 5.00 -12.66
C GLY A 478 -31.24 3.76 -11.77
N THR A 479 -32.43 3.17 -11.72
CA THR A 479 -32.66 1.92 -10.96
C THR A 479 -32.31 0.66 -11.76
N GLY A 480 -31.91 0.80 -13.02
CA GLY A 480 -31.67 -0.30 -13.95
C GLY A 480 -32.94 -0.90 -14.55
N SER A 481 -34.09 -0.23 -14.38
CA SER A 481 -35.35 -0.68 -14.99
C SER A 481 -35.40 -0.25 -16.45
N ILE A 482 -35.73 -1.18 -17.35
CA ILE A 482 -35.90 -0.87 -18.77
C ILE A 482 -37.20 -0.07 -18.95
N GLU A 483 -37.07 1.18 -19.37
CA GLU A 483 -38.20 2.05 -19.68
C GLU A 483 -38.64 1.90 -21.12
N ASN A 484 -37.64 1.73 -22.00
CA ASN A 484 -37.89 1.59 -23.43
C ASN A 484 -36.83 0.73 -24.12
N SER A 485 -37.15 0.25 -25.32
CA SER A 485 -36.21 -0.52 -26.13
C SER A 485 -36.53 -0.41 -27.61
N TYR A 486 -35.51 -0.57 -28.44
CA TYR A 486 -35.64 -0.62 -29.89
C TYR A 486 -34.96 -1.89 -30.43
N GLY A 487 -35.75 -2.77 -31.03
CA GLY A 487 -35.26 -4.05 -31.55
C GLY A 487 -36.34 -5.15 -31.55
N PRO A 488 -36.00 -6.40 -31.93
CA PRO A 488 -34.67 -6.82 -32.36
C PRO A 488 -34.40 -6.39 -33.80
N LEU A 489 -33.18 -5.90 -34.06
CA LEU A 489 -32.65 -5.70 -35.39
C LEU A 489 -32.07 -7.00 -35.94
N SER A 490 -32.05 -7.14 -37.26
CA SER A 490 -31.43 -8.28 -37.94
C SER A 490 -29.89 -8.28 -37.88
N SER A 491 -29.30 -7.23 -37.32
CA SER A 491 -27.85 -7.04 -37.24
C SER A 491 -27.45 -6.75 -35.80
N PRO A 492 -26.33 -7.32 -35.33
CA PRO A 492 -25.78 -6.99 -34.01
C PRO A 492 -25.37 -5.51 -33.93
N ILE A 493 -25.46 -4.94 -32.73
CA ILE A 493 -25.08 -3.56 -32.45
C ILE A 493 -23.81 -3.60 -31.60
N TYR A 494 -22.74 -2.99 -32.10
CA TYR A 494 -21.43 -2.91 -31.43
C TYR A 494 -20.99 -1.48 -31.15
N ALA A 495 -21.69 -0.50 -31.74
CA ALA A 495 -21.37 0.91 -31.62
C ALA A 495 -21.96 1.48 -30.32
N THR A 496 -21.24 2.40 -29.69
CA THR A 496 -21.78 3.20 -28.58
C THR A 496 -22.90 4.10 -29.12
N PRO A 497 -24.05 4.17 -28.44
CA PRO A 497 -25.12 5.10 -28.80
C PRO A 497 -24.69 6.55 -28.50
N THR A 498 -25.23 7.49 -29.26
CA THR A 498 -24.99 8.93 -29.08
C THR A 498 -26.31 9.61 -28.75
N ILE A 499 -26.27 10.57 -27.84
CA ILE A 499 -27.42 11.34 -27.39
C ILE A 499 -27.20 12.81 -27.77
N GLY A 500 -28.22 13.46 -28.31
CA GLY A 500 -28.16 14.90 -28.60
C GLY A 500 -29.39 15.43 -29.32
N ASP A 501 -29.68 16.72 -29.12
CA ASP A 501 -30.72 17.44 -29.84
C ASP A 501 -30.19 17.89 -31.22
N TYR A 502 -30.33 17.02 -32.22
CA TYR A 502 -29.79 17.31 -33.56
C TYR A 502 -30.73 18.21 -34.38
N ASN A 503 -32.00 18.32 -34.00
CA ASN A 503 -33.01 19.06 -34.76
C ASN A 503 -33.47 20.37 -34.08
N ARG A 504 -32.90 20.69 -32.91
CA ARG A 504 -33.14 21.89 -32.09
C ARG A 504 -34.59 22.02 -31.66
N ASN A 505 -35.20 20.92 -31.24
CA ASN A 505 -36.54 20.91 -30.66
C ASN A 505 -36.54 20.93 -29.12
N ASP A 506 -35.37 21.10 -28.50
CA ASP A 506 -35.14 21.04 -27.06
C ASP A 506 -35.44 19.65 -26.44
N THR A 507 -35.44 18.59 -27.25
CA THR A 507 -35.53 17.20 -26.78
C THR A 507 -34.33 16.41 -27.29
N LEU A 508 -33.77 15.53 -26.47
CA LEU A 508 -32.62 14.73 -26.89
C LEU A 508 -33.08 13.54 -27.73
N GLU A 509 -32.34 13.26 -28.79
CA GLU A 509 -32.53 12.08 -29.62
C GLU A 509 -31.38 11.10 -29.51
N ILE A 510 -31.66 9.84 -29.84
CA ILE A 510 -30.67 8.76 -29.80
C ILE A 510 -30.26 8.37 -31.21
N ALA A 511 -28.95 8.34 -31.47
CA ALA A 511 -28.36 7.87 -32.72
C ALA A 511 -27.43 6.66 -32.47
N PHE A 512 -27.53 5.63 -33.29
CA PHE A 512 -26.62 4.48 -33.21
C PHE A 512 -26.52 3.75 -34.56
N GLU A 513 -25.45 2.98 -34.73
CA GLU A 513 -25.22 2.21 -35.95
C GLU A 513 -25.49 0.72 -35.74
N ALA A 514 -26.25 0.10 -36.66
CA ALA A 514 -26.41 -1.35 -36.71
C ALA A 514 -26.38 -1.88 -38.15
N GLY A 515 -25.44 -2.78 -38.42
CA GLY A 515 -25.30 -3.44 -39.73
C GLY A 515 -24.80 -2.50 -40.83
N ASP A 516 -25.71 -1.99 -41.66
CA ASP A 516 -25.42 -1.04 -42.75
C ASP A 516 -26.29 0.22 -42.63
N THR A 517 -26.79 0.51 -41.43
CA THR A 517 -27.80 1.54 -41.21
C THR A 517 -27.53 2.29 -39.91
N VAL A 518 -27.59 3.62 -39.99
CA VAL A 518 -27.66 4.50 -38.81
C VAL A 518 -29.11 4.78 -38.51
N TYR A 519 -29.48 4.56 -37.25
CA TYR A 519 -30.82 4.74 -36.72
C TYR A 519 -30.87 6.03 -35.90
N PHE A 520 -31.95 6.79 -36.07
CA PHE A 520 -32.25 7.97 -35.27
C PHE A 520 -33.60 7.76 -34.62
N LEU A 521 -33.62 7.80 -33.30
CA LEU A 521 -34.80 7.59 -32.48
C LEU A 521 -35.17 8.88 -31.76
N ASP A 522 -36.47 9.10 -31.57
CA ASP A 522 -36.94 10.09 -30.59
C ASP A 522 -36.72 9.58 -29.16
N ASN A 523 -37.01 10.44 -28.18
CA ASN A 523 -36.91 10.12 -26.76
C ASN A 523 -37.91 9.04 -26.29
N GLN A 524 -38.87 8.62 -27.12
CA GLN A 524 -39.69 7.43 -26.89
C GLN A 524 -39.23 6.22 -27.70
N CYS A 525 -37.97 6.19 -28.15
CA CYS A 525 -37.37 5.13 -28.95
C CYS A 525 -38.10 4.82 -30.27
N ASN A 526 -38.91 5.73 -30.81
CA ASN A 526 -39.50 5.56 -32.13
C ASN A 526 -38.52 6.02 -33.20
N ALA A 527 -38.38 5.23 -34.26
CA ALA A 527 -37.49 5.60 -35.34
C ALA A 527 -38.01 6.82 -36.13
N ILE A 528 -37.34 7.95 -35.96
CA ILE A 528 -37.53 9.18 -36.75
C ILE A 528 -36.98 8.96 -38.15
N ARG A 529 -35.78 8.36 -38.23
CA ARG A 529 -35.08 8.13 -39.51
C ARG A 529 -34.18 6.90 -39.47
N LYS A 530 -34.02 6.31 -40.65
CA LYS A 530 -33.03 5.26 -40.94
C LYS A 530 -32.20 5.67 -42.15
N VAL A 531 -30.89 5.77 -41.99
CA VAL A 531 -29.98 6.16 -43.05
C VAL A 531 -29.12 4.97 -43.40
N ARG A 532 -29.37 4.37 -44.57
CA ARG A 532 -28.58 3.26 -45.07
C ARG A 532 -27.21 3.77 -45.55
N LEU A 533 -26.16 3.26 -44.94
CA LEU A 533 -24.76 3.48 -45.26
C LEU A 533 -24.18 2.16 -45.81
N ILE A 534 -23.66 2.17 -47.04
CA ILE A 534 -23.18 0.92 -47.66
C ILE A 534 -21.86 0.49 -46.98
N ASN A 535 -21.88 -0.66 -46.29
CA ASN A 535 -20.74 -1.31 -45.61
C ASN A 535 -20.11 -0.46 -44.50
N THR A 536 -20.83 -0.27 -43.40
CA THR A 536 -20.32 0.42 -42.22
C THR A 536 -19.49 -0.49 -41.33
N THR A 537 -18.85 0.12 -40.35
CA THR A 537 -18.00 -0.49 -39.33
C THR A 537 -18.51 -0.06 -37.99
N HIS A 538 -18.29 -0.87 -36.95
CA HIS A 538 -18.65 -0.75 -35.53
C HIS A 538 -18.30 0.59 -34.80
N SER A 539 -18.26 1.72 -35.50
CA SER A 539 -17.91 3.05 -35.03
C SER A 539 -19.12 3.80 -34.52
N SER A 540 -18.92 4.62 -33.49
CA SER A 540 -19.96 5.44 -32.89
C SER A 540 -20.10 6.74 -33.68
N PRO A 541 -21.33 7.14 -34.11
CA PRO A 541 -21.52 8.42 -34.80
C PRO A 541 -21.21 9.60 -33.86
N ILE A 542 -20.84 10.75 -34.42
CA ILE A 542 -20.73 12.01 -33.66
C ILE A 542 -21.78 12.99 -34.13
N LEU A 543 -22.44 13.66 -33.18
CA LEU A 543 -23.32 14.78 -33.41
C LEU A 543 -22.57 16.08 -33.07
N THR A 544 -22.36 16.93 -34.07
CA THR A 544 -21.61 18.19 -33.86
C THR A 544 -21.99 19.24 -34.89
N ASN A 545 -21.94 20.50 -34.49
CA ASN A 545 -22.07 21.61 -35.43
C ASN A 545 -20.69 21.87 -36.04
N ILE A 546 -20.46 21.35 -37.26
CA ILE A 546 -19.14 21.38 -37.89
C ILE A 546 -18.85 22.71 -38.59
N ASP A 547 -19.87 23.42 -39.07
CA ASP A 547 -19.73 24.67 -39.82
C ASP A 547 -20.41 25.87 -39.17
N GLY A 548 -20.86 25.74 -37.92
CA GLY A 548 -21.42 26.82 -37.12
C GLY A 548 -22.83 27.24 -37.50
N ASP A 549 -23.52 26.49 -38.37
CA ASP A 549 -24.87 26.83 -38.82
C ASP A 549 -25.96 26.37 -37.81
N SER A 550 -27.24 26.48 -38.20
CA SER A 550 -28.35 26.07 -37.34
C SER A 550 -28.67 24.57 -37.38
N ASP A 551 -28.09 23.84 -38.31
CA ASP A 551 -28.30 22.42 -38.61
C ASP A 551 -27.12 21.61 -38.09
N PHE A 552 -27.30 20.77 -37.06
CA PHE A 552 -26.19 19.95 -36.56
C PHE A 552 -25.83 18.85 -37.57
N GLU A 553 -24.55 18.50 -37.67
CA GLU A 553 -24.08 17.41 -38.52
C GLU A 553 -23.95 16.09 -37.77
N ILE A 554 -24.11 15.02 -38.53
CA ILE A 554 -23.81 13.66 -38.10
C ILE A 554 -22.57 13.17 -38.84
N VAL A 555 -21.50 12.89 -38.10
CA VAL A 555 -20.25 12.35 -38.62
C VAL A 555 -20.23 10.84 -38.40
N THR A 556 -19.93 10.09 -39.45
CA THR A 556 -19.92 8.62 -39.45
C THR A 556 -18.69 8.10 -40.20
N SER A 557 -18.23 6.91 -39.84
CA SER A 557 -17.12 6.20 -40.49
C SER A 557 -17.54 4.84 -41.07
N GLY A 558 -16.78 4.30 -42.02
CA GLY A 558 -17.13 3.03 -42.68
C GLY A 558 -16.08 2.45 -43.62
N GLN A 559 -16.42 1.37 -44.34
CA GLN A 559 -15.45 0.66 -45.20
C GLN A 559 -15.27 1.26 -46.60
N ARG A 560 -16.31 1.85 -47.20
CA ARG A 560 -16.29 2.36 -48.59
C ARG A 560 -16.28 3.89 -48.70
N TYR A 561 -16.87 4.56 -47.71
CA TYR A 561 -16.77 6.00 -47.47
C TYR A 561 -16.28 6.16 -46.02
N PRO A 562 -14.96 6.16 -45.79
CA PRO A 562 -14.46 6.01 -44.43
C PRO A 562 -14.70 7.22 -43.54
N VAL A 563 -15.10 8.36 -44.11
CA VAL A 563 -15.82 9.43 -43.40
C VAL A 563 -16.98 9.93 -44.26
N ARG A 564 -18.16 10.07 -43.65
CA ARG A 564 -19.34 10.71 -44.24
C ARG A 564 -20.00 11.62 -43.21
N VAL A 565 -20.24 12.85 -43.62
CA VAL A 565 -20.94 13.88 -42.85
C VAL A 565 -22.33 14.11 -43.44
N LEU A 566 -23.35 14.01 -42.61
CA LEU A 566 -24.75 14.20 -42.97
C LEU A 566 -25.30 15.45 -42.29
N LYS A 567 -26.20 16.15 -42.98
CA LYS A 567 -27.01 17.23 -42.39
C LYS A 567 -28.05 16.65 -41.44
N GLY A 568 -28.22 17.19 -40.24
CA GLY A 568 -29.17 16.71 -39.22
C GLY A 568 -30.62 16.81 -39.68
N SER A 569 -31.02 17.96 -40.23
CA SER A 569 -32.39 18.27 -40.64
C SER A 569 -32.94 17.38 -41.76
N SER A 570 -32.07 16.95 -42.68
CA SER A 570 -32.46 16.27 -43.92
C SER A 570 -31.88 14.87 -44.06
N PHE A 571 -30.89 14.52 -43.23
CA PHE A 571 -30.09 13.30 -43.34
C PHE A 571 -29.41 13.12 -44.71
N SER A 572 -29.30 14.21 -45.47
CA SER A 572 -28.62 14.23 -46.77
C SER A 572 -27.13 14.40 -46.54
N THR A 573 -26.32 13.90 -47.48
CA THR A 573 -24.86 14.03 -47.39
C THR A 573 -24.45 15.48 -47.55
N LYS A 574 -23.78 16.02 -46.54
CA LYS A 574 -23.10 17.32 -46.58
C LYS A 574 -21.82 17.17 -47.38
N TRP A 575 -20.96 16.25 -46.95
CA TRP A 575 -19.75 15.86 -47.65
C TRP A 575 -19.28 14.45 -47.24
N TYR A 576 -18.37 13.87 -48.00
CA TYR A 576 -17.71 12.60 -47.67
C TYR A 576 -16.27 12.61 -48.15
N TYR A 577 -15.45 11.72 -47.61
CA TYR A 577 -14.12 11.43 -48.14
C TYR A 577 -14.03 9.94 -48.48
N ASN A 578 -13.53 9.62 -49.68
CA ASN A 578 -13.49 8.25 -50.21
C ASN A 578 -12.10 7.83 -50.73
N ASN A 579 -11.08 8.66 -50.54
CA ASN A 579 -9.72 8.38 -51.01
C ASN A 579 -8.85 7.76 -49.90
N TYR A 580 -9.20 6.54 -49.50
CA TYR A 580 -8.45 5.76 -48.51
C TYR A 580 -7.88 4.48 -49.11
N SER A 581 -6.80 3.99 -48.49
CA SER A 581 -6.22 2.68 -48.83
C SER A 581 -6.71 1.54 -47.92
N ALA A 582 -7.43 1.82 -46.82
CA ALA A 582 -8.00 0.81 -45.92
C ALA A 582 -9.22 1.32 -45.11
N PRO A 583 -9.99 0.43 -44.45
CA PRO A 583 -11.13 0.81 -43.60
C PRO A 583 -10.76 1.66 -42.38
N VAL A 584 -11.69 2.51 -41.94
CA VAL A 584 -11.71 3.14 -40.60
C VAL A 584 -12.61 2.29 -39.73
N LYS A 585 -12.17 1.92 -38.52
CA LYS A 585 -12.93 1.07 -37.57
C LYS A 585 -13.17 1.74 -36.22
N THR A 586 -12.73 2.98 -36.08
CA THR A 586 -12.71 3.75 -34.84
C THR A 586 -13.74 4.87 -34.93
N SER A 587 -14.12 5.44 -33.79
CA SER A 587 -14.99 6.61 -33.77
C SER A 587 -14.20 7.84 -34.24
N PRO A 588 -14.79 8.74 -35.04
CA PRO A 588 -14.12 10.00 -35.42
C PRO A 588 -13.92 10.90 -34.19
N ALA A 589 -13.13 11.96 -34.33
CA ALA A 589 -13.09 13.10 -33.41
C ALA A 589 -13.19 14.40 -34.21
N VAL A 590 -13.77 15.47 -33.66
CA VAL A 590 -14.03 16.71 -34.40
C VAL A 590 -13.67 17.96 -33.60
N ALA A 591 -12.72 18.76 -34.10
CA ALA A 591 -12.31 20.04 -33.54
C ALA A 591 -11.61 20.88 -34.62
N ASP A 592 -11.51 22.18 -34.39
CA ASP A 592 -10.63 23.08 -35.16
C ASP A 592 -9.21 22.87 -34.66
N VAL A 593 -8.51 21.88 -35.23
CA VAL A 593 -7.22 21.43 -34.68
C VAL A 593 -6.07 22.32 -35.11
N ASP A 594 -6.15 22.93 -36.29
CA ASP A 594 -5.11 23.79 -36.84
C ASP A 594 -5.34 25.29 -36.59
N GLY A 595 -6.45 25.65 -35.93
CA GLY A 595 -6.76 27.01 -35.48
C GLY A 595 -7.21 27.94 -36.60
N ASP A 596 -7.65 27.40 -37.75
CA ASP A 596 -8.06 28.18 -38.91
C ASP A 596 -9.54 28.65 -38.84
N GLY A 597 -10.28 28.20 -37.83
CA GLY A 597 -11.69 28.50 -37.62
C GLY A 597 -12.66 27.52 -38.27
N ILE A 598 -12.16 26.50 -38.96
CA ILE A 598 -12.90 25.37 -39.54
C ILE A 598 -12.63 24.14 -38.68
N LYS A 599 -13.65 23.32 -38.44
CA LYS A 599 -13.46 22.07 -37.70
C LYS A 599 -13.04 20.93 -38.63
N GLU A 600 -11.98 20.24 -38.28
CA GLU A 600 -11.52 19.01 -38.90
C GLU A 600 -12.18 17.78 -38.28
N VAL A 601 -12.37 16.75 -39.11
CA VAL A 601 -12.70 15.39 -38.71
C VAL A 601 -11.43 14.55 -38.71
N ILE A 602 -11.06 14.07 -37.53
CA ILE A 602 -9.93 13.17 -37.30
C ILE A 602 -10.41 11.73 -37.28
N VAL A 603 -9.77 10.85 -38.06
CA VAL A 603 -10.04 9.41 -38.05
C VAL A 603 -8.75 8.59 -38.14
N THR A 604 -8.80 7.38 -37.58
CA THR A 604 -7.70 6.42 -37.61
C THR A 604 -8.07 5.17 -38.39
N SER A 605 -7.12 4.65 -39.18
CA SER A 605 -7.37 3.53 -40.08
C SER A 605 -6.53 2.30 -39.74
N VAL A 606 -7.06 1.13 -40.08
CA VAL A 606 -6.39 -0.16 -39.89
C VAL A 606 -5.12 -0.33 -40.74
N ASN A 607 -4.83 0.58 -41.67
CA ASN A 607 -3.54 0.62 -42.36
C ASN A 607 -2.43 1.33 -41.56
N GLY A 608 -2.72 1.79 -40.35
CA GLY A 608 -1.79 2.58 -39.55
C GLY A 608 -1.66 4.02 -40.05
N THR A 609 -2.78 4.68 -40.35
CA THR A 609 -2.75 6.09 -40.77
C THR A 609 -3.82 6.89 -40.03
N ILE A 610 -3.41 8.06 -39.55
CA ILE A 610 -4.25 9.10 -38.97
C ILE A 610 -4.56 10.12 -40.08
N TYR A 611 -5.82 10.52 -40.23
CA TYR A 611 -6.24 11.49 -41.25
C TYR A 611 -6.98 12.66 -40.60
N ALA A 612 -6.67 13.88 -41.03
CA ALA A 612 -7.45 15.08 -40.75
C ALA A 612 -8.10 15.61 -42.01
N LEU A 613 -9.41 15.86 -41.94
CA LEU A 613 -10.25 16.17 -43.09
C LEU A 613 -11.19 17.32 -42.79
N HIS A 614 -11.42 18.20 -43.75
CA HIS A 614 -12.48 19.21 -43.61
C HIS A 614 -13.21 19.48 -44.93
N GLN A 615 -14.26 20.30 -44.86
CA GLN A 615 -14.98 20.76 -46.04
C GLN A 615 -14.40 22.09 -46.54
N VAL A 616 -14.15 22.17 -47.85
CA VAL A 616 -13.82 23.45 -48.50
C VAL A 616 -15.05 24.00 -49.23
N GLY A 617 -15.59 25.12 -48.72
CA GLY A 617 -16.79 25.75 -49.28
C GLY A 617 -18.01 24.81 -49.29
N THR A 618 -18.67 24.65 -50.43
CA THR A 618 -19.83 23.74 -50.58
C THR A 618 -19.48 22.42 -51.28
N ALA A 619 -18.20 22.04 -51.30
CA ALA A 619 -17.75 20.81 -51.96
C ALA A 619 -18.32 19.57 -51.24
N ILE A 620 -18.81 18.59 -52.01
CA ILE A 620 -19.32 17.33 -51.46
C ILE A 620 -18.21 16.32 -51.16
N ILE A 621 -17.02 16.51 -51.73
CA ILE A 621 -15.83 15.70 -51.45
C ILE A 621 -14.95 16.54 -50.53
N ALA A 622 -14.61 16.01 -49.36
CA ALA A 622 -13.72 16.68 -48.40
C ALA A 622 -12.27 16.72 -48.88
N THR A 623 -11.51 17.65 -48.29
CA THR A 623 -10.08 17.80 -48.52
C THR A 623 -9.30 17.07 -47.43
N LEU A 624 -8.21 16.41 -47.81
CA LEU A 624 -7.21 15.91 -46.87
C LEU A 624 -6.34 17.10 -46.42
N VAL A 625 -6.41 17.45 -45.14
CA VAL A 625 -5.59 18.51 -44.54
C VAL A 625 -4.18 17.97 -44.35
N TRP A 626 -4.07 16.90 -43.56
CA TRP A 626 -2.84 16.15 -43.35
C TRP A 626 -3.12 14.67 -43.06
N SER A 627 -2.07 13.86 -43.16
CA SER A 627 -2.10 12.46 -42.75
C SER A 627 -0.78 12.06 -42.10
N TYR A 628 -0.83 11.24 -41.06
CA TYR A 628 0.34 10.77 -40.34
C TYR A 628 0.40 9.23 -40.32
N PRO A 629 1.46 8.58 -40.82
CA PRO A 629 1.61 7.12 -40.79
C PRO A 629 2.21 6.61 -39.47
N THR A 630 1.59 5.60 -38.87
CA THR A 630 2.13 4.80 -37.75
C THR A 630 2.82 3.53 -38.27
N GLY A 631 3.40 2.72 -37.38
CA GLY A 631 4.12 1.49 -37.73
C GLY A 631 3.23 0.27 -37.97
N ASP A 632 2.02 0.24 -37.41
CA ASP A 632 1.03 -0.83 -37.57
C ASP A 632 -0.41 -0.27 -37.42
N SER A 633 -1.39 -1.17 -37.53
CA SER A 633 -2.82 -0.95 -37.44
C SER A 633 -3.22 -0.10 -36.23
N ILE A 634 -4.22 0.76 -36.40
CA ILE A 634 -4.82 1.54 -35.30
C ILE A 634 -6.24 1.03 -35.03
N TYR A 635 -6.50 0.69 -33.78
CA TYR A 635 -7.83 0.29 -33.28
C TYR A 635 -8.34 1.20 -32.15
N SER A 636 -7.51 2.13 -31.66
CA SER A 636 -7.90 3.15 -30.71
C SER A 636 -8.54 4.35 -31.42
N SER A 637 -9.60 4.92 -30.84
CA SER A 637 -10.17 6.17 -31.37
C SER A 637 -9.21 7.32 -31.08
N PRO A 638 -9.07 8.31 -31.99
CA PRO A 638 -8.28 9.50 -31.74
C PRO A 638 -8.94 10.35 -30.65
N VAL A 639 -8.12 10.93 -29.77
CA VAL A 639 -8.55 11.91 -28.77
C VAL A 639 -7.91 13.25 -29.11
N ILE A 640 -8.66 14.34 -28.99
CA ILE A 640 -8.18 15.70 -29.26
C ILE A 640 -8.14 16.45 -27.93
N ALA A 641 -6.99 16.99 -27.55
CA ALA A 641 -6.79 17.74 -26.31
C ALA A 641 -5.66 18.76 -26.47
N ASP A 642 -5.73 19.87 -25.74
CA ASP A 642 -4.64 20.86 -25.63
C ASP A 642 -3.74 20.43 -24.48
N LEU A 643 -2.77 19.57 -24.78
CA LEU A 643 -2.04 18.81 -23.76
C LEU A 643 -1.19 19.72 -22.88
N ASP A 644 -0.54 20.71 -23.49
CA ASP A 644 0.37 21.64 -22.83
C ASP A 644 -0.25 23.00 -22.50
N ARG A 645 -1.55 23.16 -22.76
CA ARG A 645 -2.34 24.37 -22.51
C ARG A 645 -1.79 25.61 -23.22
N ASP A 646 -1.20 25.43 -24.40
CA ASP A 646 -0.71 26.53 -25.24
C ASP A 646 -1.82 27.17 -26.11
N GLY A 647 -3.02 26.57 -26.12
CA GLY A 647 -4.18 26.99 -26.90
C GLY A 647 -4.27 26.34 -28.28
N GLN A 648 -3.38 25.40 -28.61
CA GLN A 648 -3.41 24.56 -29.80
C GLN A 648 -3.75 23.12 -29.40
N TYR A 649 -4.40 22.38 -30.30
CA TYR A 649 -4.81 21.01 -29.99
C TYR A 649 -3.83 19.99 -30.54
N GLU A 650 -3.60 18.93 -29.76
CA GLU A 650 -2.95 17.70 -30.17
C GLU A 650 -3.95 16.57 -30.41
N VAL A 651 -3.56 15.63 -31.27
CA VAL A 651 -4.25 14.38 -31.55
C VAL A 651 -3.46 13.23 -30.94
N VAL A 652 -4.07 12.50 -30.00
CA VAL A 652 -3.48 11.34 -29.31
C VAL A 652 -4.11 10.03 -29.80
N THR A 653 -3.28 9.04 -30.15
CA THR A 653 -3.76 7.69 -30.54
C THR A 653 -2.71 6.60 -30.31
N GLY A 654 -3.17 5.41 -29.93
CA GLY A 654 -2.35 4.20 -29.76
C GLY A 654 -2.40 3.26 -30.97
N SER A 655 -1.28 2.62 -31.29
CA SER A 655 -1.16 1.67 -32.40
C SER A 655 -0.77 0.26 -31.93
N ASP A 656 -1.06 -0.75 -32.76
CA ASP A 656 -0.61 -2.13 -32.59
C ASP A 656 0.94 -2.27 -32.70
N ASP A 657 1.66 -1.24 -33.15
CA ASP A 657 3.14 -1.21 -33.15
C ASP A 657 3.75 -1.00 -31.75
N GLY A 658 2.89 -0.80 -30.75
CA GLY A 658 3.24 -0.57 -29.36
C GLY A 658 3.58 0.87 -29.00
N TYR A 659 3.34 1.81 -29.91
CA TYR A 659 3.55 3.23 -29.68
C TYR A 659 2.24 3.99 -29.44
N LEU A 660 2.30 4.89 -28.45
CA LEU A 660 1.34 5.98 -28.31
C LEU A 660 1.91 7.21 -29.04
N TYR A 661 1.10 7.85 -29.85
CA TYR A 661 1.45 9.01 -30.67
C TYR A 661 0.67 10.23 -30.22
N ALA A 662 1.35 11.36 -30.08
CA ALA A 662 0.74 12.69 -30.01
C ALA A 662 1.20 13.50 -31.24
N ILE A 663 0.25 14.06 -31.98
CA ILE A 663 0.46 14.80 -33.23
C ILE A 663 -0.10 16.21 -33.04
N HIS A 664 0.64 17.25 -33.38
CA HIS A 664 0.12 18.61 -33.37
C HIS A 664 -1.02 18.75 -34.39
N GLY A 665 -1.89 19.73 -34.18
CA GLY A 665 -3.02 20.01 -35.06
C GLY A 665 -2.67 20.28 -36.54
N ASP A 666 -1.41 20.66 -36.84
CA ASP A 666 -0.90 20.83 -38.21
C ASP A 666 -0.42 19.52 -38.88
N GLY A 667 -0.48 18.39 -38.16
CA GLY A 667 -0.06 17.07 -38.63
C GLY A 667 1.41 16.72 -38.40
N THR A 668 2.18 17.60 -37.73
CA THR A 668 3.55 17.30 -37.32
C THR A 668 3.60 16.48 -36.03
N LEU A 669 4.61 15.61 -35.88
CA LEU A 669 4.76 14.78 -34.69
C LEU A 669 5.12 15.66 -33.49
N TYR A 670 4.31 15.61 -32.42
CA TYR A 670 4.69 16.20 -31.14
C TYR A 670 5.66 15.26 -30.41
N TRP A 671 5.19 14.07 -30.05
CA TRP A 671 6.01 13.00 -29.50
C TRP A 671 5.41 11.62 -29.77
N ARG A 672 6.23 10.58 -29.58
CA ARG A 672 5.76 9.19 -29.53
C ARG A 672 6.55 8.41 -28.50
N ILE A 673 5.89 7.47 -27.83
CA ILE A 673 6.49 6.65 -26.78
C ILE A 673 6.20 5.19 -27.01
N ASN A 674 7.17 4.32 -26.70
CA ASN A 674 7.02 2.87 -26.81
C ASN A 674 6.56 2.29 -25.48
N LEU A 675 5.35 1.75 -25.42
CA LEU A 675 4.77 1.11 -24.23
C LEU A 675 4.95 -0.42 -24.22
N GLY A 676 5.69 -0.95 -25.19
CA GLY A 676 6.15 -2.34 -25.22
C GLY A 676 5.11 -3.39 -25.63
N SER A 677 3.84 -3.01 -25.78
CA SER A 677 2.75 -3.88 -26.24
C SER A 677 1.67 -3.09 -26.97
N ARG A 678 0.78 -3.80 -27.68
CA ARG A 678 -0.29 -3.20 -28.49
C ARG A 678 -1.16 -2.26 -27.67
N ILE A 679 -1.49 -1.13 -28.27
CA ILE A 679 -2.35 -0.12 -27.66
C ILE A 679 -3.66 -0.07 -28.44
N ARG A 680 -4.70 -0.68 -27.87
CA ARG A 680 -6.04 -0.76 -28.50
C ARG A 680 -7.11 -0.01 -27.73
N THR A 681 -6.81 0.41 -26.50
CA THR A 681 -7.70 1.27 -25.72
C THR A 681 -7.63 2.71 -26.24
N THR A 682 -8.73 3.43 -26.15
CA THR A 682 -8.75 4.88 -26.34
C THR A 682 -8.17 5.52 -25.08
N ALA A 683 -7.37 6.57 -25.22
CA ALA A 683 -6.78 7.24 -24.06
C ALA A 683 -7.82 8.07 -23.29
N ALA A 684 -7.68 8.18 -21.97
CA ALA A 684 -8.33 9.22 -21.18
C ALA A 684 -7.34 10.37 -20.96
N ILE A 685 -7.80 11.60 -21.11
CA ILE A 685 -6.96 12.79 -21.01
C ILE A 685 -7.64 13.80 -20.11
N ASP A 686 -6.97 14.17 -19.02
CA ASP A 686 -7.42 15.19 -18.08
C ASP A 686 -6.26 15.59 -17.14
N ASP A 687 -6.36 16.76 -16.53
CA ASP A 687 -5.47 17.20 -15.46
C ASP A 687 -5.86 16.49 -14.17
N ILE A 688 -5.14 15.41 -13.90
CA ILE A 688 -5.42 14.46 -12.83
C ILE A 688 -4.55 14.73 -11.60
N ASN A 689 -3.38 15.36 -11.78
CA ASN A 689 -2.47 15.70 -10.68
C ASN A 689 -2.65 17.14 -10.15
N GLY A 690 -3.49 17.95 -10.80
CA GLY A 690 -3.80 19.34 -10.41
C GLY A 690 -2.72 20.37 -10.76
N ASP A 691 -1.76 20.03 -11.61
CA ASP A 691 -0.64 20.89 -11.98
C ASP A 691 -0.94 21.85 -13.14
N SER A 692 -2.16 21.81 -13.67
CA SER A 692 -2.63 22.59 -14.80
C SER A 692 -2.13 22.15 -16.18
N TYR A 693 -1.56 20.95 -16.31
CA TYR A 693 -1.34 20.28 -17.58
C TYR A 693 -2.13 18.97 -17.61
N ASP A 694 -2.42 18.48 -18.81
CA ASP A 694 -3.25 17.28 -18.94
C ASP A 694 -2.36 16.01 -18.95
N GLU A 695 -2.74 15.01 -18.14
CA GLU A 695 -2.16 13.67 -18.15
C GLU A 695 -2.96 12.74 -19.07
N ILE A 696 -2.32 11.65 -19.44
CA ILE A 696 -2.86 10.65 -20.35
C ILE A 696 -2.83 9.28 -19.66
N ALA A 697 -4.00 8.67 -19.46
CA ALA A 697 -4.13 7.28 -19.05
C ALA A 697 -4.44 6.40 -20.25
N VAL A 698 -3.66 5.32 -20.42
CA VAL A 698 -3.85 4.38 -21.53
C VAL A 698 -3.54 2.94 -21.12
N GLY A 699 -4.39 2.02 -21.59
CA GLY A 699 -4.26 0.59 -21.34
C GLY A 699 -3.61 -0.18 -22.49
N THR A 700 -2.79 -1.16 -22.14
CA THR A 700 -2.10 -2.07 -23.07
C THR A 700 -2.43 -3.54 -22.76
N GLU A 701 -1.89 -4.49 -23.53
CA GLU A 701 -2.10 -5.93 -23.24
C GLU A 701 -1.47 -6.40 -21.90
N ASN A 702 -0.62 -5.59 -21.26
CA ASN A 702 0.12 -5.99 -20.06
C ASN A 702 0.30 -4.92 -18.96
N ALA A 703 -0.26 -3.73 -19.14
CA ALA A 703 -0.15 -2.64 -18.16
C ALA A 703 -1.17 -1.51 -18.40
N LEU A 704 -1.45 -0.75 -17.34
CA LEU A 704 -1.95 0.63 -17.43
C LEU A 704 -0.77 1.59 -17.33
N TYR A 705 -0.76 2.61 -18.18
CA TYR A 705 0.22 3.70 -18.14
C TYR A 705 -0.44 5.03 -17.84
N ILE A 706 0.24 5.85 -17.05
CA ILE A 706 -0.06 7.27 -16.82
C ILE A 706 1.13 8.07 -17.33
N ILE A 707 0.87 9.03 -18.21
CA ILE A 707 1.87 9.75 -18.99
C ILE A 707 1.58 11.24 -18.89
N ASP A 708 2.61 12.07 -18.76
CA ASP A 708 2.43 13.53 -18.78
C ASP A 708 2.24 14.09 -20.21
N TYR A 709 1.86 15.37 -20.31
CA TYR A 709 1.69 16.06 -21.59
C TYR A 709 2.91 16.02 -22.52
N ALA A 710 4.11 15.84 -21.97
CA ALA A 710 5.38 15.80 -22.70
C ALA A 710 5.80 14.39 -23.14
N GLY A 711 5.01 13.36 -22.82
CA GLY A 711 5.31 11.98 -23.14
C GLY A 711 6.25 11.27 -22.16
N ASN A 712 6.42 11.77 -20.93
CA ASN A 712 7.12 11.03 -19.88
C ASN A 712 6.15 10.08 -19.16
N ILE A 713 6.59 8.85 -18.95
CA ILE A 713 5.81 7.86 -18.19
C ILE A 713 5.91 8.21 -16.70
N LEU A 714 4.79 8.61 -16.11
CA LEU A 714 4.66 8.85 -14.68
C LEU A 714 4.47 7.54 -13.92
N GLN A 715 3.56 6.68 -14.42
CA GLN A 715 3.28 5.38 -13.82
C GLN A 715 3.21 4.27 -14.89
N ASN A 716 3.68 3.09 -14.50
CA ASN A 716 3.53 1.84 -15.24
C ASN A 716 3.06 0.78 -14.25
N ILE A 717 1.80 0.41 -14.35
CA ILE A 717 1.14 -0.52 -13.42
C ILE A 717 0.97 -1.86 -14.15
N PRO A 718 1.79 -2.88 -13.86
CA PRO A 718 1.73 -4.16 -14.56
C PRO A 718 0.46 -4.93 -14.20
N MET A 719 -0.28 -5.38 -15.21
CA MET A 719 -1.54 -6.11 -15.02
C MET A 719 -1.90 -6.94 -16.26
N ALA A 720 -2.99 -7.69 -16.17
CA ALA A 720 -3.56 -8.36 -17.35
C ALA A 720 -4.12 -7.32 -18.34
N SER A 721 -4.37 -7.75 -19.59
CA SER A 721 -4.79 -6.87 -20.68
C SER A 721 -5.93 -5.94 -20.28
N VAL A 722 -5.72 -4.64 -20.44
CA VAL A 722 -6.78 -3.63 -20.32
C VAL A 722 -7.69 -3.76 -21.54
N THR A 723 -8.95 -4.08 -21.31
CA THR A 723 -9.93 -4.39 -22.37
C THR A 723 -10.98 -3.32 -22.55
N ALA A 724 -11.30 -2.56 -21.51
CA ALA A 724 -12.14 -1.37 -21.60
C ALA A 724 -11.27 -0.12 -21.50
N SER A 725 -11.54 0.88 -22.34
CA SER A 725 -10.76 2.12 -22.31
C SER A 725 -10.92 2.83 -20.96
N PRO A 726 -9.85 3.42 -20.40
CA PRO A 726 -9.93 4.14 -19.14
C PRO A 726 -10.83 5.38 -19.23
N VAL A 727 -11.35 5.81 -18.08
CA VAL A 727 -12.00 7.10 -17.86
C VAL A 727 -11.39 7.76 -16.63
N MET A 728 -11.37 9.09 -16.60
CA MET A 728 -10.85 9.88 -15.46
C MET A 728 -11.99 10.60 -14.75
N PHE A 729 -12.21 10.31 -13.46
CA PHE A 729 -13.20 10.98 -12.61
C PHE A 729 -12.97 10.63 -11.14
N ASP A 730 -13.51 11.42 -10.20
CA ASP A 730 -13.44 11.15 -8.76
C ASP A 730 -14.22 9.87 -8.39
N ALA A 731 -13.49 8.77 -8.21
CA ALA A 731 -14.02 7.42 -8.07
C ALA A 731 -14.08 6.92 -6.62
N ASP A 732 -13.49 7.65 -5.67
CA ASP A 732 -13.56 7.39 -4.24
C ASP A 732 -14.05 8.59 -3.40
N GLY A 733 -14.55 9.64 -4.05
CA GLY A 733 -15.20 10.78 -3.42
C GLY A 733 -14.26 11.66 -2.60
N ASP A 734 -12.94 11.61 -2.84
CA ASP A 734 -11.95 12.43 -2.15
C ASP A 734 -11.78 13.83 -2.78
N GLY A 735 -12.36 14.03 -3.97
CA GLY A 735 -12.34 15.29 -4.72
C GLY A 735 -11.20 15.40 -5.72
N ASP A 736 -10.26 14.46 -5.72
CA ASP A 736 -9.25 14.28 -6.76
C ASP A 736 -9.79 13.32 -7.84
N LYS A 737 -9.20 13.34 -9.03
CA LYS A 737 -9.66 12.47 -10.13
C LYS A 737 -8.88 11.16 -10.12
N ASP A 738 -9.58 10.08 -10.42
CA ASP A 738 -9.05 8.71 -10.48
C ASP A 738 -9.23 8.10 -11.86
N ILE A 739 -8.57 6.97 -12.10
CA ILE A 739 -8.59 6.25 -13.36
C ILE A 739 -9.37 4.95 -13.19
N VAL A 740 -10.48 4.83 -13.91
CA VAL A 740 -11.35 3.64 -13.89
C VAL A 740 -11.36 2.93 -15.23
N PHE A 741 -11.15 1.62 -15.21
CA PHE A 741 -11.01 0.81 -16.43
C PHE A 741 -11.32 -0.67 -16.18
N GLY A 742 -11.52 -1.43 -17.26
CA GLY A 742 -11.79 -2.86 -17.23
C GLY A 742 -10.64 -3.69 -17.81
N ILE A 743 -10.42 -4.88 -17.24
CA ILE A 743 -9.39 -5.83 -17.69
C ILE A 743 -9.97 -7.19 -18.07
N ILE A 744 -9.17 -7.96 -18.81
CA ILE A 744 -9.53 -9.26 -19.37
C ILE A 744 -9.94 -10.31 -18.32
N ASP A 745 -9.51 -10.13 -17.07
CA ASP A 745 -9.85 -11.01 -15.95
C ASP A 745 -11.26 -10.74 -15.38
N SER A 746 -12.17 -10.16 -16.17
CA SER A 746 -13.53 -9.80 -15.75
C SER A 746 -13.55 -8.88 -14.53
N LEU A 747 -12.60 -7.94 -14.46
CA LEU A 747 -12.49 -6.97 -13.37
C LEU A 747 -12.66 -5.56 -13.93
N ILE A 748 -13.37 -4.71 -13.19
CA ILE A 748 -13.24 -3.26 -13.27
C ILE A 748 -12.43 -2.78 -12.07
N MET A 749 -11.53 -1.83 -12.29
CA MET A 749 -10.55 -1.37 -11.31
C MET A 749 -10.48 0.16 -11.30
N ALA A 750 -10.11 0.71 -10.15
CA ALA A 750 -9.82 2.12 -9.95
C ALA A 750 -8.45 2.32 -9.30
N TYR A 751 -7.71 3.31 -9.80
CA TYR A 751 -6.40 3.72 -9.31
C TYR A 751 -6.31 5.25 -9.27
N ASP A 752 -5.58 5.78 -8.30
CA ASP A 752 -5.23 7.21 -8.31
C ASP A 752 -4.13 7.51 -9.36
N TYR A 753 -3.82 8.78 -9.57
CA TYR A 753 -2.76 9.18 -10.50
C TYR A 753 -1.34 8.81 -10.03
N THR A 754 -1.14 8.53 -8.73
CA THR A 754 0.13 8.08 -8.16
C THR A 754 0.38 6.60 -8.41
N GLY A 755 -0.61 5.88 -8.95
CA GLY A 755 -0.59 4.44 -9.16
C GLY A 755 -0.97 3.63 -7.93
N ALA A 756 -1.50 4.27 -6.89
CA ALA A 756 -2.11 3.62 -5.75
C ALA A 756 -3.44 2.99 -6.17
N PHE A 757 -3.66 1.76 -5.72
CA PHE A 757 -4.89 1.04 -5.95
C PHE A 757 -6.00 1.57 -5.03
N LEU A 758 -7.16 1.87 -5.59
CA LEU A 758 -8.33 2.31 -4.84
C LEU A 758 -9.27 1.14 -4.55
N TRP A 759 -9.83 0.54 -5.60
CA TRP A 759 -10.75 -0.58 -5.48
C TRP A 759 -10.84 -1.42 -6.77
N SER A 760 -11.40 -2.63 -6.67
CA SER A 760 -11.73 -3.45 -7.83
C SER A 760 -12.98 -4.28 -7.60
N VAL A 761 -13.64 -4.64 -8.69
CA VAL A 761 -14.91 -5.37 -8.69
C VAL A 761 -14.89 -6.45 -9.74
N LYS A 762 -15.23 -7.67 -9.33
CA LYS A 762 -15.40 -8.81 -10.23
C LYS A 762 -16.77 -8.72 -10.91
N LEU A 763 -16.75 -8.71 -12.24
CA LEU A 763 -17.92 -8.75 -13.10
C LEU A 763 -18.13 -10.18 -13.63
N ASP A 764 -19.34 -10.46 -14.08
CA ASP A 764 -19.64 -11.63 -14.91
C ASP A 764 -19.39 -11.26 -16.38
N GLY A 765 -18.37 -11.89 -16.98
CA GLY A 765 -17.89 -11.55 -18.32
C GLY A 765 -16.84 -10.45 -18.37
N ILE A 766 -16.18 -10.33 -19.51
CA ILE A 766 -15.09 -9.38 -19.75
C ILE A 766 -15.69 -8.00 -20.08
N PRO A 767 -15.29 -6.93 -19.36
CA PRO A 767 -15.64 -5.57 -19.76
C PRO A 767 -14.86 -5.16 -21.01
N GLN A 768 -15.55 -5.10 -22.16
CA GLN A 768 -14.95 -4.68 -23.44
C GLN A 768 -15.39 -3.28 -23.86
N GLY A 769 -16.56 -2.83 -23.43
CA GLY A 769 -17.01 -1.45 -23.59
C GLY A 769 -16.36 -0.54 -22.55
N SER A 770 -16.04 0.69 -22.93
CA SER A 770 -15.55 1.72 -22.00
C SER A 770 -16.62 2.03 -20.94
N PRO A 771 -16.25 2.33 -19.69
CA PRO A 771 -17.20 2.81 -18.69
C PRO A 771 -17.81 4.16 -19.10
N ALA A 772 -19.07 4.41 -18.75
CA ALA A 772 -19.70 5.72 -18.81
C ALA A 772 -19.92 6.25 -17.38
N ILE A 773 -19.75 7.55 -17.18
CA ILE A 773 -19.90 8.21 -15.88
C ILE A 773 -21.08 9.18 -15.93
N GLY A 774 -21.97 9.12 -14.94
CA GLY A 774 -23.10 10.04 -14.82
C GLY A 774 -23.93 9.79 -13.56
N ASP A 775 -24.55 10.85 -13.03
CA ASP A 775 -25.43 10.79 -11.86
C ASP A 775 -26.78 10.21 -12.28
N VAL A 776 -26.84 8.88 -12.41
CA VAL A 776 -28.03 8.19 -12.92
C VAL A 776 -29.06 8.01 -11.82
N ASN A 777 -28.65 8.01 -10.54
CA ASN A 777 -29.57 7.83 -9.41
C ASN A 777 -30.04 9.17 -8.79
N GLY A 778 -29.51 10.32 -9.25
CA GLY A 778 -29.91 11.65 -8.82
C GLY A 778 -29.38 12.05 -7.43
N ASP A 779 -28.33 11.40 -6.93
CA ASP A 779 -27.76 11.65 -5.61
C ASP A 779 -26.68 12.75 -5.59
N GLY A 780 -26.32 13.27 -6.77
CA GLY A 780 -25.32 14.31 -6.95
C GLY A 780 -23.91 13.79 -7.19
N TYR A 781 -23.69 12.48 -7.26
CA TYR A 781 -22.41 11.83 -7.57
C TYR A 781 -22.54 10.98 -8.85
N GLY A 782 -21.44 10.83 -9.60
CA GLY A 782 -21.50 10.15 -10.89
C GLY A 782 -21.29 8.63 -10.78
N GLU A 783 -22.30 7.80 -11.02
CA GLU A 783 -22.15 6.35 -11.12
C GLU A 783 -21.30 5.90 -12.32
N ILE A 784 -20.69 4.74 -12.17
CA ILE A 784 -19.98 4.04 -13.25
C ILE A 784 -20.91 3.01 -13.87
N VAL A 785 -21.16 3.13 -15.17
CA VAL A 785 -21.96 2.19 -15.93
C VAL A 785 -21.08 1.44 -16.92
N ILE A 786 -21.08 0.11 -16.88
CA ILE A 786 -20.22 -0.72 -17.74
C ILE A 786 -20.92 -2.00 -18.21
N GLY A 787 -20.70 -2.33 -19.48
CA GLY A 787 -21.21 -3.55 -20.12
C GLY A 787 -20.14 -4.64 -20.27
N THR A 788 -20.57 -5.90 -20.23
CA THR A 788 -19.67 -7.06 -20.41
C THR A 788 -20.08 -7.95 -21.60
N ASP A 789 -19.16 -8.81 -22.03
CA ASP A 789 -19.40 -9.82 -23.06
C ASP A 789 -20.36 -10.97 -22.64
N SER A 790 -20.70 -11.07 -21.35
CA SER A 790 -21.74 -11.99 -20.88
C SER A 790 -23.15 -11.49 -21.19
N GLY A 791 -23.27 -10.25 -21.65
CA GLY A 791 -24.54 -9.56 -21.85
C GLY A 791 -25.11 -8.95 -20.58
N THR A 792 -24.25 -8.64 -19.61
CA THR A 792 -24.61 -8.01 -18.36
C THR A 792 -24.15 -6.56 -18.34
N LEU A 793 -25.04 -5.66 -17.92
CA LEU A 793 -24.77 -4.26 -17.65
C LEU A 793 -24.72 -4.06 -16.14
N TYR A 794 -23.68 -3.37 -15.67
CA TYR A 794 -23.46 -3.05 -14.27
C TYR A 794 -23.56 -1.54 -14.05
N ILE A 795 -24.21 -1.16 -12.96
CA ILE A 795 -24.15 0.20 -12.40
C ILE A 795 -23.40 0.08 -11.07
N LEU A 796 -22.34 0.85 -10.91
CA LEU A 796 -21.51 0.87 -9.71
C LEU A 796 -21.56 2.28 -9.11
N ASN A 797 -21.64 2.35 -7.78
CA ASN A 797 -21.55 3.63 -7.10
C ASN A 797 -20.08 4.07 -7.04
N SER A 798 -19.82 5.32 -7.41
CA SER A 798 -18.57 6.04 -7.12
C SER A 798 -18.63 6.83 -5.82
N SER A 799 -19.80 6.83 -5.20
CA SER A 799 -20.10 7.47 -3.93
C SER A 799 -20.68 6.44 -2.96
N THR A 800 -20.82 6.83 -1.72
CA THR A 800 -21.41 5.97 -0.69
C THR A 800 -22.88 6.25 -0.45
N THR A 801 -23.46 7.10 -1.30
CA THR A 801 -24.78 7.67 -1.14
C THR A 801 -25.89 6.89 -1.85
N GLY A 802 -25.55 5.82 -2.58
CA GLY A 802 -26.52 4.90 -3.21
C GLY A 802 -27.23 3.88 -2.29
N ILE A 803 -27.11 3.97 -0.95
CA ILE A 803 -27.95 3.18 -0.02
C ILE A 803 -29.12 4.08 0.42
N PRO A 804 -30.38 3.70 0.14
CA PRO A 804 -31.53 4.58 0.35
C PRO A 804 -31.56 5.13 1.78
N GLU A 805 -31.69 6.46 1.86
CA GLU A 805 -31.73 7.34 3.02
C GLU A 805 -32.71 6.84 4.10
N ARG A 806 -32.35 5.82 4.89
CA ARG A 806 -33.23 5.33 5.96
C ARG A 806 -32.61 4.92 7.28
N GLU A 807 -31.28 4.90 7.42
CA GLU A 807 -30.61 4.72 8.72
C GLU A 807 -29.32 5.56 8.91
N ILE A 808 -29.21 6.73 8.25
CA ILE A 808 -28.07 7.63 8.46
C ILE A 808 -28.15 8.30 9.84
N GLY A 809 -27.08 8.16 10.64
CA GLY A 809 -26.87 8.90 11.90
C GLY A 809 -26.82 8.07 13.19
N SER A 810 -26.86 6.74 13.11
CA SER A 810 -26.84 5.91 14.33
C SER A 810 -25.41 5.62 14.82
N THR A 811 -25.01 6.17 15.97
CA THR A 811 -23.70 5.88 16.57
C THR A 811 -23.82 4.84 17.68
N PHE A 812 -22.89 3.88 17.72
CA PHE A 812 -22.76 2.89 18.79
C PHE A 812 -21.33 2.91 19.35
N ILE A 813 -21.18 3.51 20.52
CA ILE A 813 -19.90 3.65 21.21
C ILE A 813 -19.90 2.78 22.47
N VAL A 814 -18.77 2.14 22.76
CA VAL A 814 -18.61 1.25 23.90
C VAL A 814 -17.28 1.58 24.53
N ASP A 815 -17.32 2.01 25.79
CA ASP A 815 -16.15 2.35 26.60
C ASP A 815 -16.12 1.45 27.84
N GLY A 816 -14.95 0.87 28.14
CA GLY A 816 -14.77 -0.07 29.25
C GLY A 816 -13.77 0.44 30.30
N LEU A 817 -14.19 1.35 31.17
CA LEU A 817 -13.32 1.96 32.20
C LEU A 817 -13.87 1.74 33.61
N ASN A 818 -12.97 1.53 34.59
CA ASN A 818 -13.26 1.24 36.00
C ASN A 818 -14.22 0.05 36.23
N GLY A 819 -14.19 -0.95 35.35
CA GLY A 819 -15.10 -2.10 35.41
C GLY A 819 -16.56 -1.78 35.04
N ILE A 820 -16.81 -0.62 34.46
CA ILE A 820 -18.08 -0.17 33.90
C ILE A 820 -17.98 -0.19 32.38
N VAL A 821 -19.02 -0.70 31.72
CA VAL A 821 -19.17 -0.65 30.26
C VAL A 821 -20.21 0.40 29.92
N ASP A 822 -19.76 1.55 29.46
CA ASP A 822 -20.62 2.65 29.02
C ASP A 822 -20.91 2.50 27.53
N ILE A 823 -22.19 2.51 27.18
CA ILE A 823 -22.69 2.31 25.83
C ILE A 823 -23.44 3.55 25.40
N HIS A 824 -22.93 4.28 24.42
CA HIS A 824 -23.62 5.43 23.85
C HIS A 824 -24.28 5.06 22.53
N LEU A 825 -25.57 5.35 22.43
CA LEU A 825 -26.40 5.12 21.26
C LEU A 825 -26.96 6.46 20.78
N SER A 826 -26.77 6.81 19.51
CA SER A 826 -27.50 7.91 18.86
C SER A 826 -28.20 7.40 17.61
N GLY A 827 -29.17 8.14 17.05
CA GLY A 827 -29.76 7.91 15.73
C GLY A 827 -30.73 6.73 15.59
N PHE A 828 -30.77 5.79 16.52
CA PHE A 828 -31.66 4.63 16.45
C PHE A 828 -33.15 4.98 16.65
N ARG A 829 -34.03 4.44 15.80
CA ARG A 829 -35.50 4.61 15.91
C ARG A 829 -36.20 3.53 16.76
N THR A 830 -35.51 2.43 17.07
CA THR A 830 -36.02 1.35 17.92
C THR A 830 -35.89 1.71 19.40
N LYS A 831 -36.71 1.08 20.25
CA LYS A 831 -36.65 1.29 21.70
C LYS A 831 -35.98 0.15 22.44
N ASN A 832 -36.04 -1.07 21.91
CA ASN A 832 -35.58 -2.28 22.59
C ASN A 832 -34.21 -2.69 22.05
N PHE A 833 -33.24 -2.78 22.95
CA PHE A 833 -31.89 -3.22 22.64
C PHE A 833 -31.53 -4.39 23.54
N ALA A 834 -30.96 -5.45 22.97
CA ALA A 834 -30.34 -6.54 23.71
C ALA A 834 -28.82 -6.45 23.53
N PHE A 835 -28.10 -6.48 24.64
CA PHE A 835 -26.65 -6.43 24.69
C PHE A 835 -26.12 -7.75 25.22
N THR A 836 -25.12 -8.30 24.56
CA THR A 836 -24.43 -9.51 24.99
C THR A 836 -22.93 -9.31 24.96
N ILE A 837 -22.22 -9.58 26.06
CA ILE A 837 -20.76 -9.58 26.08
C ILE A 837 -20.25 -11.01 25.88
N TYR A 838 -19.26 -11.15 25.01
CA TYR A 838 -18.51 -12.37 24.74
C TYR A 838 -17.04 -12.17 25.10
N ASP A 839 -16.36 -13.23 25.55
CA ASP A 839 -14.90 -13.24 25.59
C ASP A 839 -14.30 -13.48 24.20
N VAL A 840 -12.97 -13.37 24.12
CA VAL A 840 -12.20 -13.61 22.89
C VAL A 840 -12.32 -15.03 22.34
N SER A 841 -12.81 -15.99 23.14
CA SER A 841 -13.11 -17.36 22.69
C SER A 841 -14.53 -17.52 22.13
N GLY A 842 -15.31 -16.43 22.09
CA GLY A 842 -16.71 -16.44 21.64
C GLY A 842 -17.70 -16.97 22.68
N ARG A 843 -17.28 -17.17 23.93
CA ARG A 843 -18.17 -17.61 25.00
C ARG A 843 -18.95 -16.40 25.54
N LYS A 844 -20.28 -16.56 25.62
CA LYS A 844 -21.19 -15.57 26.19
C LYS A 844 -20.96 -15.42 27.71
N LEU A 845 -20.62 -14.20 28.14
CA LEU A 845 -20.33 -13.87 29.55
C LEU A 845 -21.45 -13.09 30.24
N TYR A 846 -22.12 -12.20 29.51
CA TYR A 846 -23.13 -11.30 30.07
C TYR A 846 -24.23 -11.02 29.04
N THR A 847 -25.48 -10.82 29.47
CA THR A 847 -26.58 -10.39 28.60
C THR A 847 -27.54 -9.50 29.37
N ASN A 848 -27.97 -8.40 28.76
CA ASN A 848 -28.95 -7.47 29.33
C ASN A 848 -29.82 -6.87 28.23
N ALA A 849 -31.07 -6.54 28.53
CA ALA A 849 -32.00 -5.92 27.58
C ALA A 849 -32.54 -4.62 28.18
N VAL A 850 -32.50 -3.53 27.39
CA VAL A 850 -32.81 -2.19 27.87
C VAL A 850 -33.71 -1.46 26.88
N GLU A 851 -34.69 -0.73 27.40
CA GLU A 851 -35.53 0.18 26.61
C GLU A 851 -34.99 1.61 26.67
N ILE A 852 -34.74 2.25 25.52
CA ILE A 852 -34.25 3.64 25.42
C ILE A 852 -35.26 4.52 24.69
N LYS A 853 -35.41 5.78 25.11
CA LYS A 853 -36.23 6.77 24.40
C LYS A 853 -35.59 7.14 23.05
N LYS A 854 -36.44 7.29 22.04
CA LYS A 854 -36.07 7.53 20.63
C LYS A 854 -35.10 8.71 20.47
N GLY A 855 -34.01 8.53 19.71
CA GLY A 855 -33.09 9.60 19.30
C GLY A 855 -31.66 9.44 19.81
N SER A 856 -31.45 9.23 21.12
CA SER A 856 -30.12 9.00 21.73
C SER A 856 -30.22 8.56 23.19
N GLY A 857 -29.32 7.71 23.67
CA GLY A 857 -29.20 7.35 25.09
C GLY A 857 -27.87 6.69 25.44
N ALA A 858 -27.50 6.78 26.72
CA ALA A 858 -26.32 6.10 27.26
C ALA A 858 -26.74 5.04 28.29
N ILE A 859 -26.10 3.88 28.26
CA ILE A 859 -26.33 2.78 29.20
C ILE A 859 -24.99 2.40 29.84
N SER A 860 -24.94 2.43 31.16
CA SER A 860 -23.82 1.88 31.92
C SER A 860 -24.16 0.47 32.38
N LEU A 861 -23.36 -0.51 31.97
CA LEU A 861 -23.42 -1.87 32.48
C LEU A 861 -22.29 -2.06 33.48
N THR A 862 -22.55 -2.74 34.60
CA THR A 862 -21.52 -3.13 35.58
C THR A 862 -21.36 -4.65 35.57
N PRO A 863 -20.83 -5.26 34.50
CA PRO A 863 -20.64 -6.69 34.46
C PRO A 863 -19.56 -7.10 35.48
N GLU A 864 -19.83 -8.12 36.29
CA GLU A 864 -18.83 -8.70 37.19
C GLU A 864 -17.81 -9.56 36.42
N ILE A 865 -17.14 -8.98 35.42
CA ILE A 865 -16.12 -9.64 34.59
C ILE A 865 -14.73 -8.99 34.80
N PRO A 866 -13.62 -9.73 34.62
CA PRO A 866 -12.25 -9.20 34.79
C PRO A 866 -11.86 -8.14 33.76
N SER A 867 -10.70 -7.48 33.94
CA SER A 867 -10.11 -6.66 32.86
C SER A 867 -9.69 -7.55 31.69
N GLY A 868 -9.82 -7.06 30.46
CA GLY A 868 -9.46 -7.82 29.26
C GLY A 868 -10.15 -7.31 27.99
N ILE A 869 -9.90 -7.98 26.88
CA ILE A 869 -10.55 -7.70 25.59
C ILE A 869 -11.85 -8.51 25.50
N TYR A 870 -12.91 -7.86 25.07
CA TYR A 870 -14.24 -8.46 24.94
C TYR A 870 -14.94 -7.98 23.68
N PHE A 871 -15.99 -8.71 23.30
CA PHE A 871 -16.87 -8.35 22.20
C PHE A 871 -18.28 -8.08 22.74
N LEU A 872 -18.82 -6.89 22.50
CA LEU A 872 -20.20 -6.54 22.81
C LEU A 872 -21.05 -6.67 21.56
N LYS A 873 -21.99 -7.63 21.55
CA LYS A 873 -23.04 -7.76 20.54
C LYS A 873 -24.26 -6.93 20.95
N LEU A 874 -24.76 -6.12 20.04
CA LEU A 874 -26.00 -5.38 20.12
C LEU A 874 -27.02 -6.00 19.15
N GLU A 875 -28.23 -6.26 19.62
CA GLU A 875 -29.32 -6.86 18.85
C GLU A 875 -30.60 -6.02 19.01
N THR A 876 -31.27 -5.70 17.89
CA THR A 876 -32.59 -5.04 17.85
C THR A 876 -33.37 -5.51 16.61
N GLU A 877 -34.61 -5.03 16.42
CA GLU A 877 -35.42 -5.38 15.24
C GLU A 877 -34.76 -4.85 13.96
N GLY A 878 -34.20 -5.75 13.16
CA GLY A 878 -33.59 -5.42 11.86
C GLY A 878 -32.09 -5.10 11.89
N PHE A 879 -31.46 -5.02 13.08
CA PHE A 879 -30.02 -4.69 13.22
C PHE A 879 -29.33 -5.61 14.24
N THR A 880 -28.13 -6.08 13.89
CA THR A 880 -27.21 -6.75 14.80
C THR A 880 -25.80 -6.20 14.58
N GLY A 881 -25.16 -5.69 15.63
CA GLY A 881 -23.80 -5.15 15.58
C GLY A 881 -22.90 -5.81 16.63
N ILE A 882 -21.59 -5.86 16.38
CA ILE A 882 -20.59 -6.36 17.34
C ILE A 882 -19.47 -5.32 17.45
N LYS A 883 -19.06 -4.98 18.68
CA LYS A 883 -17.94 -4.06 18.93
C LYS A 883 -16.91 -4.69 19.85
N LYS A 884 -15.63 -4.68 19.44
CA LYS A 884 -14.50 -4.99 20.30
C LYS A 884 -14.29 -3.84 21.28
N PHE A 885 -14.10 -4.15 22.56
CA PHE A 885 -13.72 -3.16 23.55
C PHE A 885 -12.77 -3.77 24.57
N THR A 886 -11.96 -2.93 25.20
CA THR A 886 -11.11 -3.31 26.33
C THR A 886 -11.80 -2.86 27.60
N LEU A 887 -12.01 -3.79 28.54
CA LEU A 887 -12.44 -3.46 29.89
C LEU A 887 -11.21 -3.32 30.78
N LEU A 888 -11.04 -2.14 31.38
CA LEU A 888 -10.02 -1.85 32.38
C LEU A 888 -10.73 -1.64 33.72
N LYS A 889 -10.43 -2.45 34.73
CA LYS A 889 -10.88 -2.25 36.11
C LYS A 889 -9.99 -1.32 36.90
#